data_AF-A0A1E1L8G1-F1
#
_entry.id   AF-A0A1E1L8G1-F1
#
_cell.length_a   1.000
_cell.length_b   1.000
_cell.length_c   1.000
_cell.angle_alpha   90.00
_cell.angle_beta   90.00
_cell.angle_gamma   90.00
#
_symmetry.space_group_name_H-M   'P 1'
#
loop_
_entity.id
_entity.type
_entity.pdbx_description
1 polymer ?
#
loop_
_entity_poly.entity_id
_entity_poly.type
_entity_poly.pdbx_seq_one_letter_code
_entity_poly.pdbx_strand_id
1 'polypeptide(L)'
;MPTDRLLTTVLRAYQGAPDLEQNNRILSSTTSLLTTLTNQLNVTLLTSHLLTAPAIWNKIDGLDTSLRMISIFNTAAITVRKNQVEGQSKPYDAYQPRQGGGIACDDWARAVVKGLDDRTPRWQHLLVICGVLIGMEGQERQGLSRSLRNTLENAMVTAVNLALDSPSTAGSLGSGSLVLALNHVFPLLSNGVRGELNYDAFLQVVVRTMTSVDGYQEGHFVEAIDFDVKQVGGNQFDWSTRSASFRQLQKLAKKPLIASMGPLSRLISHAIENVRNPLLVVEAREHLLLFSTGISQKWQRNKLSEIDPSEEATFLTPDTLRVTFPVLWQMLKTAMFATVVILRAVIGRTLIDHVLASPQLAPVTASQSLLVLKNIHFISSRLGSNAFSAYTFVNITSIDILTRFPSASLAFLRTVYPSHAGQIPAHPLQRNHDLFYLNTSEHFTLSLSPNDVETLIVTPCTPYLSPTANVHLLEIFEAAHSAMLAVLAAPQNQELTARILPFYVESLFASFPRNLSPRQFRFAFKTLMQICTPPNPLSSSHPLMAETLLEMLHHRVLNAPTAPLPPSVAIKSEADANIQEMPLSEQAVLLLTLMDALPNVTMSVLEVWLLLAADLLNVVKDPTMKEYCKRRFWEVLEGGEMDVERSAVCVAWWGTKGGRERVLSGEGEGGPFMSGGLGVVGRESRL
;
A
#
# COMPACT_ATOMS: atom_id res chain seq x y z
N MET A 1 51.29 -0.98 -30.14
CA MET A 1 51.78 0.41 -30.32
C MET A 1 50.84 1.49 -29.77
N PRO A 2 49.49 1.47 -29.93
CA PRO A 2 48.62 2.51 -29.35
C PRO A 2 48.36 2.36 -27.83
N THR A 3 48.38 1.13 -27.30
CA THR A 3 48.03 0.82 -25.90
C THR A 3 49.05 1.36 -24.88
N ASP A 4 50.35 1.30 -25.16
CA ASP A 4 51.40 1.76 -24.22
C ASP A 4 51.41 3.28 -24.03
N ARG A 5 51.13 4.03 -25.09
CA ARG A 5 50.94 5.48 -25.01
C ARG A 5 49.74 5.82 -24.14
N LEU A 6 48.62 5.12 -24.34
CA LEU A 6 47.40 5.33 -23.58
C LEU A 6 47.57 4.97 -22.10
N LEU A 7 48.28 3.89 -21.77
CA LEU A 7 48.65 3.51 -20.40
C LEU A 7 49.46 4.61 -19.71
N THR A 8 50.50 5.12 -20.38
CA THR A 8 51.36 6.19 -19.83
C THR A 8 50.57 7.47 -19.58
N THR A 9 49.66 7.83 -20.50
CA THR A 9 48.77 8.99 -20.35
C THR A 9 47.81 8.82 -19.18
N VAL A 10 47.20 7.65 -19.01
CA VAL A 10 46.27 7.37 -17.90
C VAL A 10 46.97 7.38 -16.54
N LEU A 11 48.14 6.75 -16.42
CA LEU A 11 48.90 6.73 -15.18
C LEU A 11 49.36 8.14 -14.75
N ARG A 12 49.77 8.98 -15.71
CA ARG A 12 50.06 10.39 -15.43
C ARG A 12 48.80 11.15 -15.03
N ALA A 13 47.67 10.86 -15.66
CA ALA A 13 46.40 11.51 -15.34
C ALA A 13 45.87 11.14 -13.94
N TYR A 14 46.12 9.91 -13.45
CA TYR A 14 45.78 9.52 -12.06
C TYR A 14 46.46 10.40 -11.01
N GLN A 15 47.69 10.86 -11.28
CA GLN A 15 48.47 11.72 -10.38
C GLN A 15 48.09 13.21 -10.49
N GLY A 16 47.22 13.58 -11.43
CA GLY A 16 46.83 14.96 -11.68
C GLY A 16 45.86 15.53 -10.63
N ALA A 17 45.57 16.83 -10.74
CA ALA A 17 44.53 17.47 -9.96
C ALA A 17 43.13 16.97 -10.39
N PRO A 18 42.16 16.88 -9.46
CA PRO A 18 40.82 16.38 -9.77
C PRO A 18 40.04 17.35 -10.66
N ASP A 19 39.67 16.89 -11.86
CA ASP A 19 38.80 17.59 -12.81
C ASP A 19 37.68 16.66 -13.32
N LEU A 20 36.43 17.12 -13.31
CA LEU A 20 35.25 16.32 -13.64
C LEU A 20 35.21 15.87 -15.11
N GLU A 21 35.59 16.74 -16.05
CA GLU A 21 35.61 16.39 -17.47
C GLU A 21 36.76 15.43 -17.79
N GLN A 22 37.94 15.70 -17.23
CA GLN A 22 39.09 14.82 -17.36
C GLN A 22 38.85 13.46 -16.69
N ASN A 23 38.14 13.40 -15.56
CA ASN A 23 37.82 12.16 -14.86
C ASN A 23 37.02 11.21 -15.75
N ASN A 24 36.01 11.67 -16.49
CA ASN A 24 35.26 10.81 -17.41
C ASN A 24 36.16 10.20 -18.50
N ARG A 25 37.10 10.98 -19.04
CA ARG A 25 38.08 10.49 -20.03
C ARG A 25 39.05 9.49 -19.41
N ILE A 26 39.50 9.73 -18.18
CA ILE A 26 40.37 8.82 -17.42
C ILE A 26 39.68 7.48 -17.22
N LEU A 27 38.43 7.47 -16.74
CA LEU A 27 37.67 6.24 -16.46
C LEU A 27 37.36 5.45 -17.74
N SER A 28 36.98 6.14 -18.83
CA SER A 28 36.76 5.50 -20.14
C SER A 28 38.05 4.86 -20.69
N SER A 29 39.17 5.59 -20.63
CA SER A 29 40.48 5.08 -21.04
C SER A 29 40.94 3.91 -20.18
N THR A 30 40.67 3.96 -18.88
CA THR A 30 40.96 2.86 -17.93
C THR A 30 40.15 1.61 -18.29
N THR A 31 38.87 1.76 -18.60
CA THR A 31 38.00 0.64 -19.02
C THR A 31 38.54 0.00 -20.30
N SER A 32 38.95 0.80 -21.28
CA SER A 32 39.58 0.30 -22.51
C SER A 32 40.88 -0.46 -22.23
N LEU A 33 41.76 0.07 -21.37
CA LEU A 33 42.99 -0.62 -20.96
C LEU A 33 42.71 -1.95 -20.27
N LEU A 34 41.77 -1.99 -19.32
CA LEU A 34 41.39 -3.22 -18.62
C LEU A 34 40.98 -4.35 -19.56
N THR A 35 40.44 -4.03 -20.75
CA THR A 35 39.99 -5.03 -21.74
C THR A 35 41.03 -5.40 -22.81
N THR A 36 42.03 -4.53 -23.02
CA THR A 36 43.01 -4.65 -24.12
C THR A 36 44.40 -5.04 -23.66
N LEU A 37 44.73 -4.89 -22.36
CA LEU A 37 46.00 -5.31 -21.80
C LEU A 37 46.19 -6.83 -21.93
N THR A 38 47.37 -7.23 -22.39
CA THR A 38 47.72 -8.64 -22.67
C THR A 38 48.42 -9.34 -21.51
N ASN A 39 48.92 -8.59 -20.53
CA ASN A 39 49.66 -9.10 -19.37
C ASN A 39 48.83 -8.95 -18.09
N GLN A 40 48.65 -10.05 -17.36
CA GLN A 40 47.96 -10.10 -16.06
C GLN A 40 48.56 -9.11 -15.05
N LEU A 41 49.89 -8.96 -15.00
CA LEU A 41 50.54 -8.04 -14.06
C LEU A 41 50.15 -6.58 -14.32
N ASN A 42 49.97 -6.20 -15.59
CA ASN A 42 49.55 -4.84 -15.94
C ASN A 42 48.10 -4.57 -15.50
N VAL A 43 47.23 -5.59 -15.55
CA VAL A 43 45.85 -5.50 -15.03
C VAL A 43 45.86 -5.33 -13.51
N THR A 44 46.70 -6.10 -12.80
CA THR A 44 46.90 -5.98 -11.35
C THR A 44 47.34 -4.57 -10.96
N LEU A 45 48.39 -4.06 -11.61
CA LEU A 45 48.96 -2.73 -11.32
C LEU A 45 47.98 -1.62 -11.68
N LEU A 46 47.29 -1.71 -12.82
CA LEU A 46 46.29 -0.71 -13.22
C LEU A 46 45.15 -0.64 -12.19
N THR A 47 44.71 -1.79 -11.66
CA THR A 47 43.67 -1.85 -10.62
C THR A 47 44.15 -1.18 -9.33
N SER A 48 45.35 -1.50 -8.83
CA SER A 48 45.92 -0.86 -7.63
C SER A 48 46.10 0.65 -7.82
N HIS A 49 46.60 1.09 -8.99
CA HIS A 49 46.78 2.50 -9.30
C HIS A 49 45.46 3.27 -9.43
N LEU A 50 44.40 2.64 -9.94
CA LEU A 50 43.07 3.24 -10.02
C LEU A 50 42.47 3.46 -8.63
N LEU A 51 42.60 2.48 -7.73
CA LEU A 51 42.09 2.58 -6.36
C LEU A 51 42.88 3.57 -5.49
N THR A 52 44.14 3.84 -5.84
CA THR A 52 44.97 4.84 -5.15
C THR A 52 45.02 6.20 -5.85
N ALA A 53 44.31 6.38 -6.97
CA ALA A 53 44.39 7.57 -7.82
C ALA A 53 43.87 8.85 -7.13
N PRO A 54 44.73 9.85 -6.83
CA PRO A 54 44.31 11.11 -6.23
C PRO A 54 43.30 11.89 -7.08
N ALA A 55 43.43 11.85 -8.41
CA ALA A 55 42.52 12.55 -9.33
C ALA A 55 41.04 12.12 -9.18
N ILE A 56 40.80 10.90 -8.70
CA ILE A 56 39.45 10.32 -8.52
C ILE A 56 39.00 10.47 -7.06
N TRP A 57 39.87 10.13 -6.11
CA TRP A 57 39.49 9.99 -4.70
C TRP A 57 39.64 11.28 -3.87
N ASN A 58 40.35 12.31 -4.36
CA ASN A 58 40.46 13.58 -3.61
C ASN A 58 39.22 14.48 -3.74
N LYS A 59 38.39 14.30 -4.77
CA LYS A 59 37.13 15.06 -4.96
C LYS A 59 36.00 14.10 -5.34
N ILE A 60 35.36 13.55 -4.31
CA ILE A 60 34.37 12.49 -4.45
C ILE A 60 32.97 13.11 -4.65
N ASP A 61 32.25 12.67 -5.67
CA ASP A 61 30.85 13.05 -5.92
C ASP A 61 29.89 12.04 -5.27
N GLY A 62 30.10 11.78 -3.97
CA GLY A 62 29.34 10.79 -3.21
C GLY A 62 29.33 9.39 -3.83
N LEU A 63 28.17 8.73 -3.78
CA LEU A 63 27.98 7.38 -4.31
C LEU A 63 28.03 7.28 -5.84
N ASP A 64 27.97 8.39 -6.58
CA ASP A 64 28.13 8.36 -8.03
C ASP A 64 29.55 7.92 -8.41
N THR A 65 30.57 8.33 -7.65
CA THR A 65 31.94 7.82 -7.83
C THR A 65 31.99 6.30 -7.58
N SER A 66 31.30 5.81 -6.54
CA SER A 66 31.24 4.38 -6.22
C SER A 66 30.53 3.57 -7.32
N LEU A 67 29.40 4.07 -7.84
CA LEU A 67 28.68 3.45 -8.95
C LEU A 67 29.52 3.43 -10.24
N ARG A 68 30.26 4.51 -10.53
CA ARG A 68 31.19 4.56 -11.67
C ARG A 68 32.29 3.52 -11.53
N MET A 69 32.83 3.35 -10.33
CA MET A 69 33.86 2.32 -10.08
C MET A 69 33.32 0.91 -10.35
N ILE A 70 32.13 0.59 -9.83
CA ILE A 70 31.43 -0.68 -10.14
C ILE A 70 31.23 -0.82 -11.65
N SER A 71 30.80 0.25 -12.33
CA SER A 71 30.49 0.24 -13.77
C SER A 71 31.72 -0.01 -14.65
N ILE A 72 32.90 0.48 -14.27
CA ILE A 72 34.16 0.24 -14.99
C ILE A 72 34.48 -1.25 -15.02
N PHE A 73 34.50 -1.89 -13.86
CA PHE A 73 34.81 -3.32 -13.76
C PHE A 73 33.70 -4.19 -14.36
N ASN A 74 32.43 -3.80 -14.22
CA ASN A 74 31.30 -4.45 -14.89
C ASN A 74 31.45 -4.43 -16.42
N THR A 75 31.68 -3.25 -16.99
CA THR A 75 31.84 -3.08 -18.45
C THR A 75 33.07 -3.80 -18.98
N ALA A 76 34.19 -3.73 -18.25
CA ALA A 76 35.41 -4.44 -18.61
C ALA A 76 35.19 -5.96 -18.57
N ALA A 77 34.56 -6.49 -17.53
CA ALA A 77 34.25 -7.91 -17.39
C ALA A 77 33.34 -8.43 -18.52
N ILE A 78 32.27 -7.70 -18.86
CA ILE A 78 31.39 -8.04 -20.01
C ILE A 78 32.20 -8.10 -21.31
N THR A 79 33.09 -7.14 -21.52
CA THR A 79 33.89 -7.04 -22.75
C THR A 79 34.94 -8.14 -22.85
N VAL A 80 35.63 -8.46 -21.75
CA VAL A 80 36.60 -9.57 -21.69
C VAL A 80 35.91 -10.89 -22.01
N ARG A 81 34.74 -11.14 -21.40
CA ARG A 81 33.92 -12.32 -21.69
C ARG A 81 33.50 -12.36 -23.16
N LYS A 82 33.00 -11.26 -23.70
CA LYS A 82 32.58 -11.17 -25.11
C LYS A 82 33.75 -11.52 -26.05
N ASN A 83 34.93 -10.95 -25.81
CA ASN A 83 36.14 -11.23 -26.57
C ASN A 83 36.56 -12.70 -26.48
N GLN A 84 36.44 -13.33 -25.30
CA GLN A 84 36.75 -14.75 -25.14
C GLN A 84 35.77 -15.64 -25.92
N VAL A 85 34.47 -15.36 -25.86
CA VAL A 85 33.45 -16.13 -26.60
C VAL A 85 33.62 -15.96 -28.11
N GLU A 86 33.80 -14.74 -28.60
CA GLU A 86 34.03 -14.47 -30.03
C GLU A 86 35.35 -15.05 -30.54
N GLY A 87 36.37 -15.10 -29.68
CA GLY A 87 37.68 -15.69 -29.98
C GLY A 87 37.69 -17.23 -30.01
N GLN A 88 36.76 -17.89 -29.31
CA GLN A 88 36.58 -19.35 -29.39
C GLN A 88 35.90 -19.80 -30.69
N SER A 89 35.09 -18.93 -31.31
CA SER A 89 34.28 -19.24 -32.49
C SER A 89 35.03 -19.18 -33.82
N LYS A 90 36.25 -18.64 -33.87
CA LYS A 90 37.01 -18.44 -35.11
C LYS A 90 38.26 -19.35 -35.15
N PRO A 91 38.46 -20.14 -36.21
CA PRO A 91 39.72 -20.87 -36.39
C PRO A 91 40.89 -19.88 -36.44
N TYR A 92 42.00 -20.28 -35.84
CA TYR A 92 43.14 -19.42 -35.57
C TYR A 92 43.86 -19.02 -36.87
N ASP A 93 43.50 -17.88 -37.45
CA ASP A 93 44.25 -17.27 -38.55
C ASP A 93 45.36 -16.38 -37.98
N ALA A 94 46.62 -16.73 -38.27
CA ALA A 94 47.81 -15.99 -37.84
C ALA A 94 47.86 -14.52 -38.33
N TYR A 95 47.00 -14.15 -39.28
CA TYR A 95 46.94 -12.83 -39.91
C TYR A 95 45.82 -11.93 -39.38
N GLN A 96 44.92 -12.41 -38.50
CA GLN A 96 43.91 -11.57 -37.86
C GLN A 96 44.34 -11.14 -36.45
N PRO A 97 44.36 -9.84 -36.12
CA PRO A 97 44.67 -9.40 -34.76
C PRO A 97 43.62 -9.96 -33.79
N ARG A 98 44.07 -10.62 -32.71
CA ARG A 98 43.18 -11.10 -31.64
C ARG A 98 42.31 -9.94 -31.16
N GLN A 99 40.99 -10.16 -31.09
CA GLN A 99 40.08 -9.19 -30.47
C GLN A 99 40.29 -9.21 -28.95
N GLY A 100 40.73 -8.09 -28.38
CA GLY A 100 41.00 -7.93 -26.94
C GLY A 100 42.41 -8.33 -26.49
N GLY A 101 42.62 -8.30 -25.17
CA GLY A 101 43.92 -8.61 -24.54
C GLY A 101 44.34 -10.09 -24.57
N GLY A 102 43.44 -11.01 -24.94
CA GLY A 102 43.75 -12.44 -25.01
C GLY A 102 43.96 -13.15 -23.66
N ILE A 103 43.60 -12.49 -22.55
CA ILE A 103 43.55 -13.08 -21.20
C ILE A 103 42.17 -13.73 -21.01
N ALA A 104 42.13 -14.96 -20.49
CA ALA A 104 40.87 -15.63 -20.16
C ALA A 104 40.14 -14.93 -18.99
N CYS A 105 38.81 -15.07 -18.90
CA CYS A 105 37.98 -14.46 -17.85
C CYS A 105 38.49 -14.74 -16.44
N ASP A 106 38.83 -16.00 -16.14
CA ASP A 106 39.32 -16.41 -14.81
C ASP A 106 40.65 -15.75 -14.45
N ASP A 107 41.57 -15.72 -15.42
CA ASP A 107 42.89 -15.12 -15.27
C ASP A 107 42.80 -13.59 -15.12
N TRP A 108 41.92 -12.97 -15.88
CA TRP A 108 41.64 -11.54 -15.81
C TRP A 108 41.02 -11.17 -14.46
N ALA A 109 40.00 -11.90 -14.01
CA ALA A 109 39.35 -11.67 -12.73
C ALA A 109 40.34 -11.87 -11.57
N ARG A 110 41.18 -12.90 -11.63
CA ARG A 110 42.25 -13.13 -10.64
C ARG A 110 43.28 -11.99 -10.63
N ALA A 111 43.65 -11.46 -11.79
CA ALA A 111 44.56 -10.32 -11.89
C ALA A 111 43.95 -9.05 -11.27
N VAL A 112 42.67 -8.77 -11.54
CA VAL A 112 41.94 -7.65 -10.92
C VAL A 112 41.91 -7.79 -9.40
N VAL A 113 41.54 -8.96 -8.87
CA VAL A 113 41.50 -9.20 -7.41
C VAL A 113 42.87 -9.07 -6.76
N LYS A 114 43.94 -9.54 -7.42
CA LYS A 114 45.32 -9.34 -6.93
C LYS A 114 45.72 -7.87 -6.82
N GLY A 115 45.05 -6.98 -7.54
CA GLY A 115 45.27 -5.53 -7.45
C GLY A 115 44.62 -4.87 -6.24
N LEU A 116 43.81 -5.60 -5.47
CA LEU A 116 43.19 -5.15 -4.23
C LEU A 116 44.19 -5.28 -3.08
N ASP A 117 45.07 -4.28 -2.96
CA ASP A 117 46.12 -4.25 -1.95
C ASP A 117 45.67 -3.58 -0.64
N ASP A 118 46.48 -3.72 0.41
CA ASP A 118 46.20 -3.15 1.75
C ASP A 118 46.39 -1.61 1.81
N ARG A 119 46.76 -0.96 0.69
CA ARG A 119 46.89 0.51 0.65
C ARG A 119 45.53 1.21 0.57
N THR A 120 44.49 0.45 0.24
CA THR A 120 43.14 0.96 -0.01
C THR A 120 42.15 0.33 0.97
N PRO A 121 41.15 1.09 1.45
CA PRO A 121 40.21 0.60 2.44
C PRO A 121 39.32 -0.51 1.85
N ARG A 122 38.89 -1.45 2.69
CA ARG A 122 38.11 -2.64 2.27
C ARG A 122 36.83 -2.31 1.51
N TRP A 123 36.17 -1.19 1.82
CA TRP A 123 34.96 -0.79 1.11
C TRP A 123 35.20 -0.43 -0.36
N GLN A 124 36.42 -0.04 -0.77
CA GLN A 124 36.77 0.16 -2.18
C GLN A 124 36.95 -1.19 -2.89
N HIS A 125 37.49 -2.19 -2.19
CA HIS A 125 37.62 -3.56 -2.73
C HIS A 125 36.24 -4.13 -3.10
N LEU A 126 35.22 -3.85 -2.28
CA LEU A 126 33.84 -4.24 -2.55
C LEU A 126 33.32 -3.72 -3.89
N LEU A 127 33.66 -2.48 -4.26
CA LEU A 127 33.21 -1.88 -5.53
C LEU A 127 33.77 -2.64 -6.74
N VAL A 128 35.03 -3.06 -6.65
CA VAL A 128 35.70 -3.82 -7.70
C VAL A 128 35.11 -5.22 -7.81
N ILE A 129 35.01 -5.95 -6.69
CA ILE A 129 34.47 -7.32 -6.66
C ILE A 129 33.03 -7.33 -7.14
N CYS A 130 32.22 -6.36 -6.70
CA CYS A 130 30.85 -6.16 -7.17
C CYS A 130 30.78 -5.98 -8.69
N GLY A 131 31.60 -5.09 -9.25
CA GLY A 131 31.66 -4.88 -10.71
C GLY A 131 32.04 -6.14 -11.47
N VAL A 132 33.07 -6.88 -11.02
CA VAL A 132 33.50 -8.14 -11.65
C VAL A 132 32.38 -9.18 -11.61
N LEU A 133 31.73 -9.39 -10.45
CA LEU A 133 30.66 -10.37 -10.31
C LEU A 133 29.44 -10.02 -11.19
N ILE A 134 29.01 -8.76 -11.21
CA ILE A 134 27.88 -8.34 -12.06
C ILE A 134 28.20 -8.52 -13.55
N GLY A 135 29.41 -8.17 -13.97
CA GLY A 135 29.79 -8.26 -15.38
C GLY A 135 29.96 -9.69 -15.86
N MET A 136 30.54 -10.56 -15.04
CA MET A 136 30.79 -11.96 -15.38
C MET A 136 29.58 -12.88 -15.21
N GLU A 137 28.79 -12.68 -14.15
CA GLU A 137 27.70 -13.60 -13.76
C GLU A 137 26.30 -13.02 -13.99
N GLY A 138 26.15 -11.69 -14.09
CA GLY A 138 24.87 -11.06 -14.34
C GLY A 138 24.25 -11.48 -15.68
N GLN A 139 22.92 -11.49 -15.76
CA GLN A 139 22.15 -11.95 -16.92
C GLN A 139 22.52 -13.39 -17.35
N GLU A 140 22.74 -14.28 -16.36
CA GLU A 140 23.05 -15.69 -16.58
C GLU A 140 24.26 -15.93 -17.49
N ARG A 141 25.20 -14.99 -17.50
CA ARG A 141 26.39 -15.09 -18.32
C ARG A 141 27.21 -16.33 -17.95
N GLN A 142 27.51 -16.58 -16.67
CA GLN A 142 28.41 -17.66 -16.25
C GLN A 142 29.82 -17.49 -16.87
N GLY A 143 30.47 -16.36 -16.59
CA GLY A 143 31.77 -16.01 -17.16
C GLY A 143 32.94 -16.64 -16.42
N LEU A 144 32.72 -17.11 -15.20
CA LEU A 144 33.76 -17.62 -14.31
C LEU A 144 33.61 -19.12 -14.08
N SER A 145 34.73 -19.78 -13.78
CA SER A 145 34.67 -21.13 -13.20
C SER A 145 33.95 -21.11 -11.84
N ARG A 146 33.29 -22.22 -11.51
CA ARG A 146 32.55 -22.37 -10.24
C ARG A 146 33.42 -22.09 -9.01
N SER A 147 34.69 -22.54 -9.03
CA SER A 147 35.63 -22.33 -7.92
C SER A 147 36.00 -20.86 -7.74
N LEU A 148 36.28 -20.15 -8.84
CA LEU A 148 36.62 -18.73 -8.79
C LEU A 148 35.40 -17.89 -8.42
N ARG A 149 34.22 -18.21 -8.95
CA ARG A 149 32.96 -17.57 -8.55
C ARG A 149 32.74 -17.68 -7.04
N ASN A 150 32.80 -18.89 -6.48
CA ASN A 150 32.67 -19.09 -5.03
C ASN A 150 33.72 -18.31 -4.23
N THR A 151 34.96 -18.25 -4.74
CA THR A 151 36.03 -17.47 -4.10
C THR A 151 35.70 -15.96 -4.08
N LEU A 152 35.16 -15.42 -5.17
CA LEU A 152 34.75 -14.01 -5.24
C LEU A 152 33.52 -13.72 -4.37
N GLU A 153 32.53 -14.61 -4.36
CA GLU A 153 31.36 -14.49 -3.47
C GLU A 153 31.79 -14.44 -2.00
N ASN A 154 32.66 -15.36 -1.57
CA ASN A 154 33.22 -15.39 -0.21
C ASN A 154 34.06 -14.14 0.09
N ALA A 155 34.88 -13.69 -0.87
CA ALA A 155 35.68 -12.48 -0.71
C ALA A 155 34.78 -11.23 -0.55
N MET A 156 33.67 -11.15 -1.29
CA MET A 156 32.68 -10.08 -1.17
C MET A 156 32.11 -10.03 0.25
N VAL A 157 31.59 -11.15 0.76
CA VAL A 157 30.98 -11.21 2.10
C VAL A 157 32.01 -10.97 3.21
N THR A 158 33.21 -11.54 3.07
CA THR A 158 34.31 -11.29 4.01
C THR A 158 34.67 -9.81 4.07
N ALA A 159 34.81 -9.15 2.92
CA ALA A 159 35.10 -7.72 2.87
C ALA A 159 33.94 -6.86 3.41
N VAL A 160 32.69 -7.28 3.24
CA VAL A 160 31.52 -6.61 3.85
C VAL A 160 31.61 -6.70 5.36
N ASN A 161 31.79 -7.90 5.92
CA ASN A 161 31.87 -8.11 7.35
C ASN A 161 33.03 -7.33 7.99
N LEU A 162 34.22 -7.37 7.38
CA LEU A 162 35.37 -6.59 7.85
C LEU A 162 35.15 -5.07 7.80
N ALA A 163 34.45 -4.59 6.78
CA ALA A 163 34.11 -3.17 6.66
C ALA A 163 33.06 -2.73 7.70
N LEU A 164 32.15 -3.63 8.10
CA LEU A 164 31.19 -3.39 9.17
C LEU A 164 31.86 -3.36 10.56
N ASP A 165 32.90 -4.17 10.78
CA ASP A 165 33.64 -4.22 12.05
C ASP A 165 34.53 -2.98 12.26
N SER A 166 34.88 -2.25 11.20
CA SER A 166 35.76 -1.07 11.24
C SER A 166 35.08 0.22 10.77
N PRO A 167 33.97 0.66 11.39
CA PRO A 167 33.11 1.75 10.88
C PRO A 167 33.83 3.11 10.82
N SER A 168 34.82 3.35 11.67
CA SER A 168 35.64 4.56 11.68
C SER A 168 36.46 4.76 10.39
N THR A 169 36.85 3.66 9.73
CA THR A 169 37.62 3.70 8.48
C THR A 169 36.76 3.85 7.23
N ALA A 170 35.48 3.50 7.31
CA ALA A 170 34.55 3.59 6.19
C ALA A 170 33.94 5.00 6.06
N GLY A 171 33.64 5.67 7.17
CA GLY A 171 32.90 6.93 7.16
C GLY A 171 31.51 6.78 6.50
N SER A 172 30.86 7.91 6.17
CA SER A 172 29.55 7.91 5.50
C SER A 172 29.62 7.31 4.09
N LEU A 173 30.62 7.72 3.31
CA LEU A 173 30.82 7.24 1.94
C LEU A 173 31.07 5.73 1.88
N GLY A 174 31.92 5.18 2.75
CA GLY A 174 32.22 3.76 2.76
C GLY A 174 31.00 2.92 3.15
N SER A 175 30.21 3.39 4.12
CA SER A 175 28.95 2.75 4.51
C SER A 175 27.93 2.72 3.35
N GLY A 176 27.73 3.87 2.69
CA GLY A 176 26.87 3.95 1.51
C GLY A 176 27.38 3.13 0.32
N SER A 177 28.70 3.07 0.13
CA SER A 177 29.35 2.29 -0.94
C SER A 177 29.20 0.78 -0.72
N LEU A 178 29.33 0.34 0.53
CA LEU A 178 29.06 -1.04 0.94
C LEU A 178 27.61 -1.42 0.64
N VAL A 179 26.65 -0.59 1.09
CA VAL A 179 25.22 -0.83 0.84
C VAL A 179 24.91 -0.86 -0.64
N LEU A 180 25.46 0.07 -1.43
CA LEU A 180 25.28 0.11 -2.88
C LEU A 180 25.83 -1.15 -3.55
N ALA A 181 27.06 -1.53 -3.24
CA ALA A 181 27.71 -2.71 -3.81
C ALA A 181 26.94 -4.00 -3.46
N LEU A 182 26.53 -4.13 -2.19
CA LEU A 182 25.75 -5.29 -1.75
C LEU A 182 24.38 -5.32 -2.42
N ASN A 183 23.67 -4.18 -2.51
CA ASN A 183 22.36 -4.09 -3.18
C ASN A 183 22.39 -4.63 -4.62
N HIS A 184 23.47 -4.34 -5.36
CA HIS A 184 23.60 -4.84 -6.74
C HIS A 184 24.03 -6.30 -6.85
N VAL A 185 24.93 -6.78 -5.97
CA VAL A 185 25.47 -8.15 -6.08
C VAL A 185 24.64 -9.18 -5.34
N PHE A 186 23.83 -8.78 -4.35
CA PHE A 186 23.08 -9.69 -3.47
C PHE A 186 22.27 -10.75 -4.21
N PRO A 187 21.54 -10.44 -5.31
CA PRO A 187 20.81 -11.45 -6.09
C PRO A 187 21.70 -12.51 -6.75
N LEU A 188 22.99 -12.22 -6.97
CA LEU A 188 23.95 -13.12 -7.60
C LEU A 188 24.63 -14.07 -6.60
N LEU A 189 24.69 -13.68 -5.32
CA LEU A 189 25.29 -14.49 -4.27
C LEU A 189 24.49 -15.78 -4.05
N SER A 190 25.18 -16.89 -3.84
CA SER A 190 24.57 -18.17 -3.44
C SER A 190 23.98 -18.10 -2.02
N ASN A 191 22.97 -18.93 -1.75
CA ASN A 191 22.28 -18.92 -0.45
C ASN A 191 23.21 -19.21 0.73
N GLY A 192 24.20 -20.10 0.54
CA GLY A 192 25.20 -20.38 1.58
C GLY A 192 26.02 -19.15 1.94
N VAL A 193 26.50 -18.41 0.93
CA VAL A 193 27.30 -17.20 1.12
C VAL A 193 26.48 -16.06 1.72
N ARG A 194 25.20 -15.91 1.32
CA ARG A 194 24.30 -14.93 1.96
C ARG A 194 24.20 -15.17 3.47
N GLY A 195 24.13 -16.43 3.91
CA GLY A 195 24.06 -16.80 5.32
C GLY A 195 25.30 -16.43 6.16
N GLU A 196 26.44 -16.12 5.53
CA GLU A 196 27.68 -15.70 6.21
C GLU A 196 27.76 -14.19 6.47
N LEU A 197 26.81 -13.40 5.96
CA LEU A 197 26.74 -11.97 6.23
C LEU A 197 26.43 -11.71 7.71
N ASN A 198 27.16 -10.77 8.32
CA ASN A 198 26.86 -10.29 9.66
C ASN A 198 25.64 -9.34 9.63
N TYR A 199 24.44 -9.92 9.60
CA TYR A 199 23.18 -9.17 9.55
C TYR A 199 22.98 -8.26 10.77
N ASP A 200 23.49 -8.64 11.94
CA ASP A 200 23.38 -7.84 13.17
C ASP A 200 24.10 -6.49 13.02
N ALA A 201 25.32 -6.50 12.46
CA ALA A 201 26.05 -5.26 12.17
C ALA A 201 25.49 -4.52 10.93
N PHE A 202 24.98 -5.27 9.95
CA PHE A 202 24.54 -4.70 8.67
C PHE A 202 23.20 -3.95 8.76
N LEU A 203 22.23 -4.45 9.55
CA LEU A 203 20.85 -3.95 9.53
C LEU A 203 20.77 -2.44 9.79
N GLN A 204 21.43 -1.95 10.83
CA GLN A 204 21.39 -0.53 11.17
C GLN A 204 22.10 0.34 10.13
N VAL A 205 23.17 -0.16 9.50
CA VAL A 205 23.87 0.55 8.43
C VAL A 205 22.94 0.73 7.24
N VAL A 206 22.29 -0.32 6.77
CA VAL A 206 21.44 -0.25 5.58
C VAL A 206 20.17 0.59 5.80
N VAL A 207 19.54 0.51 6.98
CA VAL A 207 18.38 1.32 7.33
C VAL A 207 18.75 2.81 7.41
N ARG A 208 19.86 3.15 8.07
CA ARG A 208 20.34 4.54 8.14
C ARG A 208 20.76 5.09 6.79
N THR A 209 21.39 4.28 5.94
CA THR A 209 21.76 4.69 4.59
C THR A 209 20.52 5.02 3.74
N MET A 210 19.40 4.32 3.93
CA MET A 210 18.14 4.64 3.24
C MET A 210 17.59 6.02 3.61
N THR A 211 17.76 6.47 4.85
CA THR A 211 17.23 7.75 5.33
C THR A 211 18.25 8.90 5.25
N SER A 212 19.54 8.60 5.12
CA SER A 212 20.63 9.59 5.13
C SER A 212 20.70 10.46 3.88
N VAL A 213 21.78 11.26 3.77
CA VAL A 213 22.09 12.14 2.64
C VAL A 213 22.11 11.40 1.31
N ASP A 214 22.52 10.13 1.26
CA ASP A 214 22.57 9.33 0.04
C ASP A 214 21.22 8.70 -0.35
N GLY A 215 20.32 8.57 0.63
CA GLY A 215 18.95 8.11 0.45
C GLY A 215 17.96 9.28 0.46
N TYR A 216 16.91 9.20 1.29
CA TYR A 216 15.79 10.15 1.30
C TYR A 216 16.05 11.47 2.04
N GLN A 217 17.27 11.72 2.53
CA GLN A 217 17.66 12.96 3.22
C GLN A 217 16.69 13.34 4.34
N GLU A 218 16.22 12.36 5.12
CA GLU A 218 15.24 12.55 6.20
C GLU A 218 13.96 13.33 5.79
N GLY A 219 13.64 13.34 4.50
CA GLY A 219 12.52 14.10 3.94
C GLY A 219 12.78 15.61 3.75
N HIS A 220 14.01 16.11 3.89
CA HIS A 220 14.33 17.54 3.72
C HIS A 220 13.95 18.10 2.33
N PHE A 221 13.85 17.25 1.30
CA PHE A 221 13.37 17.69 0.00
C PHE A 221 11.92 18.20 0.03
N VAL A 222 11.08 17.71 0.96
CA VAL A 222 9.69 18.17 1.12
C VAL A 222 9.65 19.59 1.69
N GLU A 223 10.52 19.87 2.65
CA GLU A 223 10.67 21.19 3.26
C GLU A 223 11.25 22.21 2.28
N ALA A 224 12.25 21.81 1.49
CA ALA A 224 12.86 22.66 0.47
C ALA A 224 11.85 23.18 -0.57
N ILE A 225 10.83 22.37 -0.91
CA ILE A 225 9.82 22.73 -1.89
C ILE A 225 8.97 23.91 -1.42
N ASP A 226 8.69 24.01 -0.12
CA ASP A 226 7.84 25.08 0.42
C ASP A 226 8.39 26.48 0.12
N PHE A 227 9.72 26.64 0.14
CA PHE A 227 10.39 27.92 -0.16
C PHE A 227 10.22 28.39 -1.61
N ASP A 228 10.05 27.46 -2.54
CA ASP A 228 9.95 27.74 -3.98
C ASP A 228 8.50 27.72 -4.49
N VAL A 229 7.56 27.16 -3.73
CA VAL A 229 6.13 27.22 -4.03
C VAL A 229 5.63 28.63 -3.75
N LYS A 230 5.12 29.29 -4.80
CA LYS A 230 4.61 30.67 -4.73
C LYS A 230 3.14 30.70 -5.10
N GLN A 231 2.37 31.53 -4.41
CA GLN A 231 1.03 31.85 -4.84
C GLN A 231 1.10 32.84 -6.02
N VAL A 232 0.45 32.52 -7.13
CA VAL A 232 0.42 33.31 -8.36
C VAL A 232 -1.03 33.64 -8.71
N GLY A 233 -1.24 34.77 -9.41
CA GLY A 233 -2.52 35.30 -9.91
C GLY A 233 -3.79 34.53 -9.51
N GLY A 234 -4.52 35.02 -8.51
CA GLY A 234 -5.64 34.32 -7.89
C GLY A 234 -5.18 33.48 -6.69
N ASN A 235 -5.80 32.32 -6.48
CA ASN A 235 -5.47 31.37 -5.40
C ASN A 235 -4.57 30.20 -5.88
N GLN A 236 -3.95 30.29 -7.05
CA GLN A 236 -3.15 29.19 -7.59
C GLN A 236 -1.74 29.17 -7.01
N PHE A 237 -1.20 27.96 -6.81
CA PHE A 237 0.18 27.70 -6.43
C PHE A 237 1.00 27.29 -7.66
N ASP A 238 2.11 27.99 -7.85
CA ASP A 238 3.11 27.69 -8.87
C ASP A 238 4.38 27.15 -8.21
N TRP A 239 4.82 25.99 -8.69
CA TRP A 239 6.11 25.41 -8.38
C TRP A 239 6.87 25.17 -9.69
N SER A 240 7.61 26.20 -10.09
CA SER A 240 8.30 26.25 -11.38
C SER A 240 9.35 25.15 -11.54
N THR A 241 9.43 24.60 -12.76
CA THR A 241 10.50 23.69 -13.19
C THR A 241 11.91 24.28 -13.13
N ARG A 242 12.04 25.61 -13.00
CA ARG A 242 13.34 26.30 -12.87
C ARG A 242 13.79 26.48 -11.42
N SER A 243 12.96 26.12 -10.45
CA SER A 243 13.23 26.28 -9.03
C SER A 243 14.41 25.42 -8.54
N ALA A 244 15.04 25.86 -7.44
CA ALA A 244 16.19 25.14 -6.88
C ALA A 244 15.74 23.80 -6.25
N SER A 245 14.61 23.81 -5.55
CA SER A 245 13.97 22.63 -4.96
C SER A 245 13.62 21.56 -6.00
N PHE A 246 13.08 21.95 -7.17
CA PHE A 246 12.77 20.97 -8.22
C PHE A 246 14.03 20.36 -8.82
N ARG A 247 15.08 21.16 -9.08
CA ARG A 247 16.38 20.64 -9.54
C ARG A 247 17.02 19.73 -8.50
N GLN A 248 16.91 20.07 -7.22
CA GLN A 248 17.38 19.23 -6.11
C GLN A 248 16.61 17.91 -6.06
N LEU A 249 15.29 17.93 -6.22
CA LEU A 249 14.47 16.72 -6.28
C LEU A 249 14.86 15.83 -7.46
N GLN A 250 15.09 16.41 -8.64
CA GLN A 250 15.58 15.67 -9.81
C GLN A 250 16.96 15.06 -9.57
N LYS A 251 17.88 15.79 -8.92
CA LYS A 251 19.19 15.26 -8.52
C LYS A 251 19.04 14.11 -7.52
N LEU A 252 18.12 14.25 -6.57
CA LEU A 252 17.84 13.22 -5.57
C LEU A 252 17.28 11.95 -6.20
N ALA A 253 16.33 12.08 -7.12
CA ALA A 253 15.73 10.96 -7.86
C ALA A 253 16.76 10.17 -8.69
N LYS A 254 17.83 10.83 -9.13
CA LYS A 254 18.93 10.22 -9.90
C LYS A 254 19.98 9.52 -9.03
N LYS A 255 19.95 9.67 -7.70
CA LYS A 255 20.96 9.04 -6.84
C LYS A 255 20.92 7.51 -6.96
N PRO A 256 22.08 6.84 -6.95
CA PRO A 256 22.16 5.39 -7.16
C PRO A 256 21.24 4.55 -6.26
N LEU A 257 21.14 4.89 -4.98
CA LEU A 257 20.31 4.16 -4.02
C LEU A 257 18.81 4.43 -4.19
N ILE A 258 18.42 5.65 -4.55
CA ILE A 258 17.01 5.99 -4.83
C ILE A 258 16.54 5.27 -6.09
N ALA A 259 17.35 5.29 -7.15
CA ALA A 259 17.04 4.59 -8.40
C ALA A 259 16.91 3.07 -8.22
N SER A 260 17.59 2.50 -7.21
CA SER A 260 17.56 1.07 -6.87
C SER A 260 16.86 0.78 -5.53
N MET A 261 15.92 1.63 -5.12
CA MET A 261 15.25 1.53 -3.82
C MET A 261 14.41 0.26 -3.65
N GLY A 262 13.80 -0.25 -4.74
CA GLY A 262 13.03 -1.50 -4.70
C GLY A 262 13.86 -2.71 -4.26
N PRO A 263 15.00 -3.00 -4.92
CA PRO A 263 15.97 -3.98 -4.43
C PRO A 263 16.49 -3.69 -3.02
N LEU A 264 16.75 -2.41 -2.70
CA LEU A 264 17.29 -2.03 -1.39
C LEU A 264 16.32 -2.36 -0.25
N SER A 265 15.03 -2.07 -0.41
CA SER A 265 14.02 -2.40 0.61
C SER A 265 13.85 -3.90 0.82
N ARG A 266 14.03 -4.71 -0.25
CA ARG A 266 14.08 -6.18 -0.14
C ARG A 266 15.33 -6.67 0.57
N LEU A 267 16.49 -6.04 0.34
CA LEU A 267 17.72 -6.36 1.06
C LEU A 267 17.58 -6.04 2.56
N ILE A 268 16.98 -4.91 2.91
CA ILE A 268 16.67 -4.55 4.31
C ILE A 268 15.70 -5.58 4.91
N SER A 269 14.64 -5.96 4.17
CA SER A 269 13.67 -6.97 4.62
C SER A 269 14.35 -8.31 4.89
N HIS A 270 15.22 -8.74 3.99
CA HIS A 270 16.00 -9.95 4.17
C HIS A 270 16.96 -9.86 5.36
N ALA A 271 17.57 -8.69 5.61
CA ALA A 271 18.38 -8.50 6.81
C ALA A 271 17.55 -8.64 8.09
N ILE A 272 16.35 -8.05 8.16
CA ILE A 272 15.42 -8.20 9.29
C ILE A 272 15.06 -9.66 9.55
N GLU A 273 14.83 -10.44 8.50
CA GLU A 273 14.48 -11.85 8.61
C GLU A 273 15.62 -12.72 9.17
N ASN A 274 16.88 -12.31 8.95
CA ASN A 274 18.09 -13.11 9.24
C ASN A 274 18.97 -12.57 10.38
N VAL A 275 18.61 -11.44 10.98
CA VAL A 275 19.24 -10.94 12.20
C VAL A 275 19.05 -11.95 13.35
N ARG A 276 20.10 -12.11 14.16
CA ARG A 276 20.11 -12.99 15.34
C ARG A 276 19.60 -12.29 16.58
N ASN A 277 19.92 -11.00 16.75
CA ASN A 277 19.43 -10.19 17.85
C ASN A 277 18.08 -9.51 17.49
N PRO A 278 16.93 -10.00 17.98
CA PRO A 278 15.62 -9.44 17.65
C PRO A 278 15.47 -7.96 18.04
N LEU A 279 16.23 -7.46 19.02
CA LEU A 279 16.17 -6.04 19.42
C LEU A 279 16.62 -5.09 18.31
N LEU A 280 17.46 -5.54 17.38
CA LEU A 280 17.84 -4.72 16.22
C LEU A 280 16.67 -4.50 15.26
N VAL A 281 15.68 -5.39 15.24
CA VAL A 281 14.43 -5.21 14.49
C VAL A 281 13.59 -4.10 15.11
N VAL A 282 13.58 -4.02 16.45
CA VAL A 282 12.94 -2.94 17.22
C VAL A 282 13.59 -1.60 16.87
N GLU A 283 14.92 -1.53 16.88
CA GLU A 283 15.66 -0.32 16.49
C GLU A 283 15.39 0.07 15.03
N ALA A 284 15.36 -0.89 14.10
CA ALA A 284 15.05 -0.61 12.69
C ALA A 284 13.64 -0.01 12.53
N ARG A 285 12.65 -0.54 13.25
CA ARG A 285 11.28 -0.01 13.31
C ARG A 285 11.25 1.43 13.85
N GLU A 286 12.01 1.72 14.90
CA GLU A 286 12.10 3.07 15.47
C GLU A 286 12.68 4.08 14.47
N HIS A 287 13.70 3.70 13.71
CA HIS A 287 14.22 4.56 12.64
C HIS A 287 13.18 4.83 11.54
N LEU A 288 12.36 3.84 11.17
CA LEU A 288 11.25 4.05 10.23
C LEU A 288 10.15 4.96 10.80
N LEU A 289 9.86 4.86 12.09
CA LEU A 289 8.92 5.74 12.78
C LEU A 289 9.42 7.19 12.78
N LEU A 290 10.70 7.41 13.12
CA LEU A 290 11.30 8.74 13.07
C LEU A 290 11.27 9.31 11.65
N PHE A 291 11.64 8.51 10.65
CA PHE A 291 11.62 8.91 9.24
C PHE A 291 10.22 9.30 8.75
N SER A 292 9.22 8.44 8.98
CA SER A 292 7.84 8.70 8.55
C SER A 292 7.23 9.91 9.28
N THR A 293 7.51 10.07 10.58
CA THR A 293 7.11 11.24 11.36
C THR A 293 7.73 12.51 10.76
N GLY A 294 9.03 12.47 10.44
CA GLY A 294 9.74 13.58 9.82
C GLY A 294 9.16 13.98 8.47
N ILE A 295 8.76 13.00 7.63
CA ILE A 295 8.09 13.28 6.35
C ILE A 295 6.72 13.92 6.59
N SER A 296 5.90 13.34 7.47
CA SER A 296 4.55 13.84 7.76
C SER A 296 4.57 15.29 8.27
N GLN A 297 5.46 15.60 9.22
CA GLN A 297 5.63 16.95 9.77
C GLN A 297 6.11 17.96 8.71
N LYS A 298 7.06 17.57 7.86
CA LYS A 298 7.53 18.44 6.76
C LYS A 298 6.45 18.65 5.71
N TRP A 299 5.65 17.63 5.42
CA TRP A 299 4.49 17.76 4.53
C TRP A 299 3.43 18.69 5.11
N GLN A 300 3.10 18.56 6.39
CA GLN A 300 2.13 19.42 7.09
C GLN A 300 2.48 20.92 7.02
N ARG A 301 3.77 21.26 6.95
CA ARG A 301 4.23 22.66 6.84
C ARG A 301 4.31 23.16 5.40
N ASN A 302 4.13 22.29 4.42
CA ASN A 302 4.25 22.63 3.01
C ASN A 302 2.92 23.17 2.49
N LYS A 303 2.95 24.31 1.78
CA LYS A 303 1.75 24.92 1.15
C LYS A 303 0.96 23.95 0.26
N LEU A 304 1.62 22.99 -0.40
CA LEU A 304 0.95 21.99 -1.23
C LEU A 304 0.07 21.02 -0.42
N SER A 305 0.26 20.91 0.90
CA SER A 305 -0.58 20.08 1.77
C SER A 305 -1.93 20.71 2.10
N GLU A 306 -2.10 22.00 1.82
CA GLU A 306 -3.34 22.75 1.97
C GLU A 306 -4.34 22.45 0.83
N ILE A 307 -3.89 21.76 -0.23
CA ILE A 307 -4.68 21.46 -1.42
C ILE A 307 -5.27 20.06 -1.31
N ASP A 308 -6.59 19.98 -1.39
CA ASP A 308 -7.31 18.71 -1.45
C ASP A 308 -7.05 18.01 -2.80
N PRO A 309 -6.85 16.67 -2.84
CA PRO A 309 -6.67 15.94 -4.09
C PRO A 309 -7.75 16.21 -5.15
N SER A 310 -8.99 16.48 -4.73
CA SER A 310 -10.10 16.77 -5.63
C SER A 310 -10.05 18.18 -6.25
N GLU A 311 -9.24 19.08 -5.70
CA GLU A 311 -9.17 20.50 -6.09
C GLU A 311 -7.84 20.89 -6.75
N GLU A 312 -6.94 19.92 -6.97
CA GLU A 312 -5.61 20.14 -7.53
C GLU A 312 -5.62 20.86 -8.88
N ALA A 313 -6.57 20.52 -9.76
CA ALA A 313 -6.71 21.16 -11.06
C ALA A 313 -7.12 22.64 -10.96
N THR A 314 -7.74 23.04 -9.85
CA THR A 314 -8.19 24.41 -9.60
C THR A 314 -7.06 25.25 -8.98
N PHE A 315 -6.33 24.67 -8.01
CA PHE A 315 -5.34 25.39 -7.21
C PHE A 315 -3.89 25.22 -7.68
N LEU A 316 -3.56 24.31 -8.60
CA LEU A 316 -2.20 24.18 -9.15
C LEU A 316 -2.11 24.78 -10.55
N THR A 317 -0.99 25.43 -10.85
CA THR A 317 -0.71 25.84 -12.24
C THR A 317 -0.56 24.62 -13.15
N PRO A 318 -0.88 24.73 -14.45
CA PRO A 318 -0.74 23.61 -15.39
C PRO A 318 0.68 23.02 -15.48
N ASP A 319 1.71 23.85 -15.32
CA ASP A 319 3.12 23.39 -15.28
C ASP A 319 3.38 22.56 -14.02
N THR A 320 2.91 23.04 -12.86
CA THR A 320 3.03 22.33 -11.59
C THR A 320 2.32 20.98 -11.64
N LEU A 321 1.05 20.97 -12.06
CA LEU A 321 0.21 19.77 -12.10
C LEU A 321 0.78 18.69 -13.03
N ARG A 322 1.38 19.07 -14.17
CA ARG A 322 1.83 18.12 -15.20
C ARG A 322 3.30 17.73 -15.09
N VAL A 323 4.14 18.56 -14.46
CA VAL A 323 5.60 18.37 -14.50
C VAL A 323 6.20 18.19 -13.12
N THR A 324 6.07 19.18 -12.22
CA THR A 324 6.81 19.16 -10.96
C THR A 324 6.14 18.30 -9.89
N PHE A 325 4.81 18.41 -9.76
CA PHE A 325 4.01 17.67 -8.78
C PHE A 325 4.05 16.14 -8.98
N PRO A 326 3.97 15.58 -10.20
CA PRO A 326 4.09 14.13 -10.41
C PRO A 326 5.43 13.55 -9.98
N VAL A 327 6.53 14.30 -10.13
CA VAL A 327 7.88 13.86 -9.72
C VAL A 327 7.98 13.78 -8.20
N LEU A 328 7.41 14.76 -7.49
CA LEU A 328 7.30 14.73 -6.03
C LEU A 328 6.53 13.49 -5.56
N TRP A 329 5.35 13.24 -6.13
CA TRP A 329 4.57 12.05 -5.77
C TRP A 329 5.26 10.75 -6.12
N GLN A 330 5.98 10.68 -7.24
CA GLN A 330 6.75 9.48 -7.55
C GLN A 330 7.83 9.21 -6.49
N MET A 331 8.46 10.26 -5.98
CA MET A 331 9.45 10.15 -4.91
C MET A 331 8.83 9.67 -3.58
N LEU A 332 7.72 10.31 -3.18
CA LEU A 332 6.97 9.96 -1.98
C LEU A 332 6.42 8.53 -2.04
N LYS A 333 5.86 8.12 -3.19
CA LYS A 333 5.40 6.74 -3.43
C LYS A 333 6.54 5.75 -3.27
N THR A 334 7.70 6.01 -3.87
CA THR A 334 8.86 5.11 -3.76
C THR A 334 9.31 4.96 -2.30
N ALA A 335 9.32 6.05 -1.52
CA ALA A 335 9.62 6.01 -0.09
C ALA A 335 8.59 5.22 0.72
N MET A 336 7.30 5.43 0.43
CA MET A 336 6.18 4.72 1.05
C MET A 336 6.26 3.21 0.77
N PHE A 337 6.45 2.81 -0.50
CA PHE A 337 6.59 1.41 -0.89
C PHE A 337 7.78 0.75 -0.17
N ALA A 338 8.94 1.40 -0.14
CA ALA A 338 10.11 0.90 0.56
C ALA A 338 9.83 0.71 2.07
N THR A 339 9.25 1.71 2.72
CA THR A 339 8.90 1.68 4.14
C THR A 339 7.96 0.53 4.47
N VAL A 340 6.90 0.34 3.69
CA VAL A 340 5.91 -0.72 3.90
C VAL A 340 6.48 -2.12 3.64
N VAL A 341 7.36 -2.27 2.63
CA VAL A 341 8.07 -3.54 2.39
C VAL A 341 8.93 -3.92 3.60
N ILE A 342 9.63 -2.94 4.19
CA ILE A 342 10.44 -3.17 5.39
C ILE A 342 9.54 -3.47 6.60
N LEU A 343 8.43 -2.73 6.80
CA LEU A 343 7.46 -3.01 7.86
C LEU A 343 6.84 -4.41 7.75
N ARG A 344 6.60 -4.90 6.52
CA ARG A 344 6.12 -6.27 6.31
C ARG A 344 7.10 -7.29 6.90
N ALA A 345 8.40 -7.09 6.73
CA ALA A 345 9.42 -7.95 7.32
C ALA A 345 9.45 -7.81 8.86
N VAL A 346 9.32 -6.59 9.40
CA VAL A 346 9.23 -6.33 10.85
C VAL A 346 8.05 -7.09 11.47
N ILE A 347 6.84 -6.91 10.91
CA ILE A 347 5.63 -7.58 11.42
C ILE A 347 5.72 -9.09 11.21
N GLY A 348 6.18 -9.56 10.04
CA GLY A 348 6.39 -10.99 9.79
C GLY A 348 7.35 -11.63 10.79
N ARG A 349 8.47 -10.96 11.10
CA ARG A 349 9.42 -11.41 12.12
C ARG A 349 8.79 -11.39 13.52
N THR A 350 7.95 -10.39 13.83
CA THR A 350 7.24 -10.29 15.11
C THR A 350 6.29 -11.46 15.36
N LEU A 351 5.69 -12.03 14.31
CA LEU A 351 4.81 -13.20 14.44
C LEU A 351 5.57 -14.50 14.74
N ILE A 352 6.84 -14.59 14.35
CA ILE A 352 7.61 -15.84 14.36
C ILE A 352 8.62 -15.87 15.53
N ASP A 353 9.21 -14.72 15.87
CA ASP A 353 10.25 -14.60 16.89
C ASP A 353 9.64 -14.48 18.29
N HIS A 354 10.00 -15.39 19.18
CA HIS A 354 9.46 -15.45 20.55
C HIS A 354 9.70 -14.18 21.39
N VAL A 355 10.81 -13.46 21.17
CA VAL A 355 11.12 -12.23 21.90
C VAL A 355 10.21 -11.11 21.41
N LEU A 356 10.09 -10.96 20.09
CA LEU A 356 9.25 -9.93 19.48
C LEU A 356 7.75 -10.20 19.70
N ALA A 357 7.34 -11.47 19.71
CA ALA A 357 5.98 -11.90 19.99
C ALA A 357 5.59 -11.74 21.47
N SER A 358 6.52 -11.35 22.35
CA SER A 358 6.24 -11.17 23.77
C SER A 358 5.16 -10.10 24.01
N PRO A 359 4.36 -10.22 25.10
CA PRO A 359 3.36 -9.22 25.47
C PRO A 359 3.90 -7.80 25.66
N GLN A 360 5.21 -7.65 25.87
CA GLN A 360 5.87 -6.37 26.06
C GLN A 360 6.21 -5.70 24.73
N LEU A 361 6.65 -6.46 23.72
CA LEU A 361 7.16 -5.92 22.45
C LEU A 361 6.15 -5.98 21.31
N ALA A 362 5.30 -7.01 21.24
CA ALA A 362 4.33 -7.19 20.17
C ALA A 362 3.34 -6.00 20.04
N PRO A 363 2.63 -5.56 21.11
CA PRO A 363 1.71 -4.43 21.00
C PRO A 363 2.42 -3.11 20.68
N VAL A 364 3.64 -2.89 21.19
CA VAL A 364 4.44 -1.70 20.86
C VAL A 364 4.82 -1.71 19.38
N THR A 365 5.24 -2.87 18.87
CA THR A 365 5.62 -3.04 17.46
C THR A 365 4.43 -2.81 16.53
N ALA A 366 3.27 -3.35 16.86
CA ALA A 366 2.04 -3.16 16.10
C ALA A 366 1.57 -1.69 16.13
N SER A 367 1.51 -1.07 17.32
CA SER A 367 1.16 0.35 17.48
C SER A 367 2.08 1.28 16.69
N GLN A 368 3.40 1.10 16.81
CA GLN A 368 4.37 1.91 16.06
C GLN A 368 4.32 1.66 14.55
N SER A 369 4.01 0.44 14.11
CA SER A 369 3.83 0.15 12.68
C SER A 369 2.59 0.86 12.12
N LEU A 370 1.48 0.87 12.86
CA LEU A 370 0.29 1.64 12.50
C LEU A 370 0.55 3.15 12.52
N LEU A 371 1.37 3.66 13.45
CA LEU A 371 1.80 5.06 13.44
C LEU A 371 2.63 5.40 12.19
N VAL A 372 3.51 4.51 11.74
CA VAL A 372 4.22 4.69 10.47
C VAL A 372 3.23 4.74 9.31
N LEU A 373 2.24 3.83 9.27
CA LEU A 373 1.20 3.82 8.23
C LEU A 373 0.35 5.11 8.26
N LYS A 374 -0.01 5.60 9.44
CA LYS A 374 -0.70 6.90 9.62
C LYS A 374 0.13 8.03 9.01
N ASN A 375 1.40 8.11 9.36
CA ASN A 375 2.30 9.20 8.94
C ASN A 375 2.47 9.27 7.42
N ILE A 376 2.37 8.13 6.72
CA ILE A 376 2.45 8.05 5.26
C ILE A 376 1.07 7.92 4.59
N HIS A 377 -0.02 8.02 5.35
CA HIS A 377 -1.36 7.74 4.84
C HIS A 377 -1.76 8.71 3.72
N PHE A 378 -1.33 9.97 3.80
CA PHE A 378 -1.55 11.00 2.79
C PHE A 378 -0.95 10.65 1.41
N ILE A 379 0.03 9.75 1.38
CA ILE A 379 0.61 9.19 0.16
C ILE A 379 -0.23 7.99 -0.30
N SER A 380 -0.57 7.09 0.63
CA SER A 380 -1.28 5.85 0.32
C SER A 380 -2.73 6.06 -0.12
N SER A 381 -3.44 7.05 0.41
CA SER A 381 -4.85 7.33 0.08
C SER A 381 -5.03 7.67 -1.40
N ARG A 382 -4.01 8.24 -2.04
CA ARG A 382 -4.00 8.59 -3.48
C ARG A 382 -3.85 7.39 -4.42
N LEU A 383 -3.55 6.20 -3.90
CA LEU A 383 -3.37 4.98 -4.69
C LEU A 383 -4.66 4.16 -4.85
N GLY A 384 -5.75 4.58 -4.21
CA GLY A 384 -7.04 3.89 -4.21
C GLY A 384 -7.13 2.71 -3.23
N SER A 385 -8.30 2.06 -3.18
CA SER A 385 -8.67 0.99 -2.23
C SER A 385 -7.83 -0.29 -2.31
N ASN A 386 -7.00 -0.45 -3.34
CA ASN A 386 -6.05 -1.55 -3.48
C ASN A 386 -4.65 -1.15 -3.04
N ALA A 387 -4.50 -0.73 -1.78
CA ALA A 387 -3.18 -0.71 -1.17
C ALA A 387 -2.56 -2.10 -1.35
N PHE A 388 -1.42 -2.15 -2.03
CA PHE A 388 -0.74 -3.40 -2.39
C PHE A 388 -0.61 -4.34 -1.18
N SER A 389 -0.61 -5.66 -1.43
CA SER A 389 -0.78 -6.71 -0.40
C SER A 389 0.08 -6.57 0.86
N ALA A 390 1.28 -5.99 0.74
CA ALA A 390 2.15 -5.76 1.89
C ALA A 390 1.61 -4.68 2.84
N TYR A 391 0.95 -3.63 2.32
CA TYR A 391 0.27 -2.63 3.15
C TYR A 391 -0.86 -3.27 3.94
N THR A 392 -1.76 -4.01 3.26
CA THR A 392 -2.88 -4.71 3.92
C THR A 392 -2.39 -5.69 4.97
N PHE A 393 -1.33 -6.44 4.66
CA PHE A 393 -0.70 -7.35 5.64
C PHE A 393 -0.21 -6.58 6.88
N VAL A 394 0.55 -5.50 6.72
CA VAL A 394 1.04 -4.72 7.86
C VAL A 394 -0.11 -4.12 8.66
N ASN A 395 -1.12 -3.56 7.99
CA ASN A 395 -2.25 -2.90 8.64
C ASN A 395 -3.08 -3.89 9.47
N ILE A 396 -3.65 -4.91 8.82
CA ILE A 396 -4.57 -5.86 9.46
C ILE A 396 -3.83 -6.71 10.50
N THR A 397 -2.61 -7.18 10.22
CA THR A 397 -1.86 -7.96 11.21
C THR A 397 -1.50 -7.13 12.45
N SER A 398 -1.20 -5.83 12.29
CA SER A 398 -0.95 -4.96 13.44
C SER A 398 -2.21 -4.75 14.27
N ILE A 399 -3.37 -4.60 13.63
CA ILE A 399 -4.68 -4.51 14.28
C ILE A 399 -4.98 -5.82 15.03
N ASP A 400 -4.79 -6.98 14.40
CA ASP A 400 -4.99 -8.30 15.00
C ASP A 400 -4.09 -8.52 16.23
N ILE A 401 -2.83 -8.04 16.19
CA ILE A 401 -1.95 -8.07 17.35
C ILE A 401 -2.53 -7.19 18.46
N LEU A 402 -2.91 -5.94 18.16
CA LEU A 402 -3.37 -4.97 19.16
C LEU A 402 -4.71 -5.35 19.81
N THR A 403 -5.67 -5.91 19.06
CA THR A 403 -6.98 -6.32 19.58
C THR A 403 -6.88 -7.39 20.67
N ARG A 404 -5.77 -8.14 20.72
CA ARG A 404 -5.45 -9.07 21.82
C ARG A 404 -5.00 -8.37 23.12
N PHE A 405 -4.67 -7.07 23.06
CA PHE A 405 -4.20 -6.26 24.17
C PHE A 405 -5.09 -5.00 24.33
N PRO A 406 -6.24 -5.10 25.04
CA PRO A 406 -7.20 -4.00 25.17
C PRO A 406 -6.61 -2.68 25.67
N SER A 407 -5.71 -2.72 26.66
CA SER A 407 -5.03 -1.53 27.18
C SER A 407 -4.13 -0.85 26.15
N ALA A 408 -3.43 -1.64 25.32
CA ALA A 408 -2.59 -1.12 24.24
C ALA A 408 -3.43 -0.57 23.08
N SER A 409 -4.56 -1.23 22.76
CA SER A 409 -5.54 -0.72 21.78
C SER A 409 -6.07 0.65 22.19
N LEU A 410 -6.48 0.80 23.45
CA LEU A 410 -6.95 2.07 24.01
C LEU A 410 -5.86 3.14 23.95
N ALA A 411 -4.63 2.82 24.38
CA ALA A 411 -3.50 3.75 24.35
C ALA A 411 -3.15 4.19 22.92
N PHE A 412 -3.19 3.26 21.96
CA PHE A 412 -2.96 3.55 20.55
C PHE A 412 -4.01 4.52 20.00
N LEU A 413 -5.30 4.23 20.16
CA LEU A 413 -6.36 5.11 19.67
C LEU A 413 -6.28 6.52 20.28
N ARG A 414 -5.98 6.63 21.58
CA ARG A 414 -5.73 7.94 22.21
C ARG A 414 -4.53 8.67 21.60
N THR A 415 -3.48 7.95 21.21
CA THR A 415 -2.29 8.53 20.56
C THR A 415 -2.62 9.07 19.17
N VAL A 416 -3.50 8.41 18.43
CA VAL A 416 -3.86 8.82 17.06
C VAL A 416 -5.13 9.65 16.96
N TYR A 417 -5.77 9.96 18.10
CA TYR A 417 -7.07 10.64 18.19
C TYR A 417 -7.13 11.94 17.37
N PRO A 418 -8.23 12.20 16.65
CA PRO A 418 -8.42 13.44 15.88
C PRO A 418 -8.26 14.71 16.73
N SER A 419 -7.49 15.67 16.25
CA SER A 419 -7.23 16.91 16.99
C SER A 419 -8.47 17.81 17.14
N HIS A 420 -9.43 17.68 16.23
CA HIS A 420 -10.69 18.45 16.21
C HIS A 420 -11.90 17.53 16.29
N ALA A 421 -11.83 16.46 17.11
CA ALA A 421 -12.93 15.49 17.23
C ALA A 421 -14.27 16.18 17.52
N GLY A 422 -15.31 15.79 16.78
CA GLY A 422 -16.64 16.43 16.81
C GLY A 422 -16.82 17.56 15.80
N GLN A 423 -15.78 17.95 15.06
CA GLN A 423 -15.85 18.92 13.96
C GLN A 423 -15.05 18.41 12.75
N ILE A 424 -15.43 18.85 11.55
CA ILE A 424 -14.64 18.56 10.35
C ILE A 424 -13.47 19.55 10.27
N PRO A 425 -12.20 19.09 10.28
CA PRO A 425 -11.06 19.98 10.14
C PRO A 425 -11.04 20.69 8.79
N ALA A 426 -10.59 21.95 8.76
CA ALA A 426 -10.43 22.68 7.51
C ALA A 426 -9.27 22.12 6.65
N HIS A 427 -8.18 21.73 7.29
CA HIS A 427 -6.95 21.34 6.60
C HIS A 427 -7.07 19.93 5.98
N PRO A 428 -6.79 19.71 4.68
CA PRO A 428 -6.93 18.40 4.03
C PRO A 428 -6.10 17.29 4.68
N LEU A 429 -4.86 17.58 5.09
CA LEU A 429 -4.04 16.59 5.83
C LEU A 429 -4.67 16.12 7.14
N GLN A 430 -5.35 17.00 7.89
CA GLN A 430 -6.04 16.60 9.12
C GLN A 430 -7.25 15.71 8.79
N ARG A 431 -8.02 16.07 7.75
CA ARG A 431 -9.09 15.21 7.22
C ARG A 431 -8.57 13.84 6.77
N ASN A 432 -7.38 13.78 6.18
CA ASN A 432 -6.72 12.51 5.84
C ASN A 432 -6.32 11.70 7.08
N HIS A 433 -5.88 12.35 8.17
CA HIS A 433 -5.66 11.64 9.43
C HIS A 433 -6.96 11.13 10.06
N ASP A 434 -8.06 11.88 9.94
CA ASP A 434 -9.38 11.41 10.36
C ASP A 434 -9.82 10.20 9.54
N LEU A 435 -9.58 10.18 8.21
CA LEU A 435 -9.83 9.02 7.36
C LEU A 435 -9.08 7.78 7.86
N PHE A 436 -7.77 7.91 8.12
CA PHE A 436 -6.97 6.82 8.67
C PHE A 436 -7.53 6.35 10.02
N TYR A 437 -7.85 7.30 10.89
CA TYR A 437 -8.36 7.03 12.22
C TYR A 437 -9.68 6.24 12.17
N LEU A 438 -10.66 6.70 11.40
CA LEU A 438 -11.98 6.06 11.30
C LEU A 438 -11.87 4.63 10.76
N ASN A 439 -11.16 4.45 9.64
CA ASN A 439 -10.88 3.14 9.04
C ASN A 439 -10.14 2.19 9.99
N THR A 440 -9.31 2.72 10.89
CA THR A 440 -8.58 1.90 11.86
C THR A 440 -9.43 1.59 13.09
N SER A 441 -10.21 2.56 13.55
CA SER A 441 -10.98 2.50 14.80
C SER A 441 -12.12 1.48 14.77
N GLU A 442 -12.69 1.21 13.59
CA GLU A 442 -13.79 0.27 13.42
C GLU A 442 -13.44 -1.15 13.90
N HIS A 443 -12.17 -1.51 13.83
CA HIS A 443 -11.69 -2.85 14.19
C HIS A 443 -11.51 -3.04 15.71
N PHE A 444 -11.60 -1.98 16.51
CA PHE A 444 -11.35 -2.02 17.95
C PHE A 444 -12.63 -2.02 18.80
N THR A 445 -13.82 -1.97 18.19
CA THR A 445 -15.12 -1.88 18.90
C THR A 445 -15.30 -2.99 19.93
N LEU A 446 -14.85 -4.21 19.62
CA LEU A 446 -14.94 -5.36 20.53
C LEU A 446 -13.89 -5.33 21.67
N SER A 447 -12.81 -4.57 21.51
CA SER A 447 -11.69 -4.51 22.47
C SER A 447 -11.83 -3.37 23.50
N LEU A 448 -12.77 -2.46 23.29
CA LEU A 448 -12.96 -1.24 24.09
C LEU A 448 -14.18 -1.35 25.01
N SER A 449 -14.18 -0.54 26.07
CA SER A 449 -15.38 -0.35 26.90
C SER A 449 -16.42 0.50 26.17
N PRO A 450 -17.73 0.36 26.45
CA PRO A 450 -18.76 1.19 25.81
C PRO A 450 -18.52 2.71 25.96
N ASN A 451 -18.00 3.15 27.11
CA ASN A 451 -17.66 4.55 27.34
C ASN A 451 -16.48 5.03 26.49
N ASP A 452 -15.45 4.18 26.32
CA ASP A 452 -14.33 4.48 25.43
C ASP A 452 -14.80 4.47 23.96
N VAL A 453 -15.71 3.57 23.57
CA VAL A 453 -16.28 3.54 22.21
C VAL A 453 -17.05 4.82 21.89
N GLU A 454 -17.87 5.30 22.81
CA GLU A 454 -18.59 6.56 22.65
C GLU A 454 -17.64 7.75 22.47
N THR A 455 -16.61 7.82 23.31
CA THR A 455 -15.65 8.93 23.28
C THR A 455 -14.73 8.85 22.07
N LEU A 456 -14.22 7.66 21.75
CA LEU A 456 -13.15 7.47 20.77
C LEU A 456 -13.65 7.17 19.37
N ILE A 457 -14.85 6.63 19.18
CA ILE A 457 -15.35 6.22 17.85
C ILE A 457 -16.58 7.04 17.48
N VAL A 458 -17.62 7.05 18.32
CA VAL A 458 -18.88 7.76 18.03
C VAL A 458 -18.63 9.26 17.83
N THR A 459 -17.91 9.90 18.75
CA THR A 459 -17.67 11.35 18.71
C THR A 459 -16.95 11.81 17.42
N PRO A 460 -15.88 11.15 16.96
CA PRO A 460 -15.29 11.44 15.66
C PRO A 460 -16.17 11.14 14.44
N CYS A 461 -17.07 10.15 14.50
CA CYS A 461 -17.94 9.80 13.37
C CYS A 461 -19.03 10.85 13.13
N THR A 462 -19.66 11.35 14.20
CA THR A 462 -20.82 12.25 14.16
C THR A 462 -20.74 13.40 13.15
N PRO A 463 -19.67 14.22 13.08
CA PRO A 463 -19.61 15.34 12.14
C PRO A 463 -19.64 14.90 10.68
N TYR A 464 -19.13 13.70 10.38
CA TYR A 464 -19.09 13.16 9.02
C TYR A 464 -20.38 12.45 8.61
N LEU A 465 -21.26 12.11 9.55
CA LEU A 465 -22.56 11.48 9.27
C LEU A 465 -23.67 12.51 8.95
N SER A 466 -23.35 13.82 8.94
CA SER A 466 -24.30 14.86 8.59
C SER A 466 -24.58 14.88 7.08
N PRO A 467 -25.85 14.97 6.64
CA PRO A 467 -26.22 15.08 5.21
C PRO A 467 -25.73 16.38 4.54
N THR A 468 -25.23 17.35 5.32
CA THR A 468 -24.58 18.57 4.80
C THR A 468 -23.09 18.37 4.52
N ALA A 469 -22.53 17.18 4.76
CA ALA A 469 -21.14 16.90 4.49
C ALA A 469 -20.84 17.07 3.00
N ASN A 470 -19.75 17.79 2.71
CA ASN A 470 -19.29 18.10 1.36
C ASN A 470 -19.09 16.78 0.57
N VAL A 471 -19.55 16.73 -0.69
CA VAL A 471 -19.41 15.58 -1.60
C VAL A 471 -17.93 15.15 -1.75
N HIS A 472 -17.00 16.09 -1.63
CA HIS A 472 -15.55 15.83 -1.65
C HIS A 472 -15.05 15.01 -0.43
N LEU A 473 -15.89 14.80 0.59
CA LEU A 473 -15.57 14.02 1.80
C LEU A 473 -16.10 12.58 1.75
N LEU A 474 -16.52 12.09 0.58
CA LEU A 474 -17.20 10.80 0.45
C LEU A 474 -16.44 9.63 1.10
N GLU A 475 -15.12 9.57 0.97
CA GLU A 475 -14.33 8.49 1.58
C GLU A 475 -14.35 8.52 3.12
N ILE A 476 -14.32 9.72 3.71
CA ILE A 476 -14.37 9.89 5.17
C ILE A 476 -15.79 9.64 5.68
N PHE A 477 -16.79 10.06 4.91
CA PHE A 477 -18.18 9.75 5.14
C PHE A 477 -18.43 8.22 5.16
N GLU A 478 -17.90 7.49 4.18
CA GLU A 478 -18.00 6.03 4.13
C GLU A 478 -17.29 5.36 5.32
N ALA A 479 -16.09 5.84 5.68
CA ALA A 479 -15.35 5.36 6.85
C ALA A 479 -16.12 5.62 8.16
N ALA A 480 -16.77 6.77 8.30
CA ALA A 480 -17.60 7.09 9.46
C ALA A 480 -18.83 6.18 9.55
N HIS A 481 -19.48 5.89 8.42
CA HIS A 481 -20.59 4.93 8.38
C HIS A 481 -20.16 3.52 8.78
N SER A 482 -19.01 3.06 8.28
CA SER A 482 -18.46 1.74 8.60
C SER A 482 -18.11 1.62 10.09
N ALA A 483 -17.40 2.62 10.64
CA ALA A 483 -17.07 2.67 12.05
C ALA A 483 -18.32 2.74 12.95
N MET A 484 -19.32 3.54 12.58
CA MET A 484 -20.58 3.61 13.33
C MET A 484 -21.34 2.27 13.31
N LEU A 485 -21.44 1.61 12.15
CA LEU A 485 -22.06 0.27 12.07
C LEU A 485 -21.31 -0.75 12.91
N ALA A 486 -19.98 -0.71 12.95
CA ALA A 486 -19.18 -1.56 13.81
C ALA A 486 -19.46 -1.31 15.31
N VAL A 487 -19.71 -0.06 15.71
CA VAL A 487 -20.11 0.28 17.09
C VAL A 487 -21.48 -0.31 17.42
N LEU A 488 -22.47 -0.12 16.54
CA LEU A 488 -23.84 -0.59 16.72
C LEU A 488 -23.92 -2.13 16.71
N ALA A 489 -23.05 -2.78 15.93
CA ALA A 489 -23.00 -4.24 15.83
C ALA A 489 -22.32 -4.93 17.02
N ALA A 490 -21.56 -4.20 17.84
CA ALA A 490 -20.86 -4.78 18.98
C ALA A 490 -21.84 -5.12 20.13
N PRO A 491 -21.96 -6.39 20.55
CA PRO A 491 -22.97 -6.81 21.52
C PRO A 491 -22.88 -6.12 22.89
N GLN A 492 -21.65 -5.78 23.35
CA GLN A 492 -21.46 -5.06 24.61
C GLN A 492 -21.98 -3.61 24.61
N ASN A 493 -22.25 -3.04 23.43
CA ASN A 493 -22.67 -1.65 23.28
C ASN A 493 -24.19 -1.51 23.26
N GLN A 494 -24.96 -2.46 23.81
CA GLN A 494 -26.43 -2.48 23.72
C GLN A 494 -27.08 -1.15 24.18
N GLU A 495 -26.71 -0.64 25.35
CA GLU A 495 -27.27 0.62 25.89
C GLU A 495 -26.88 1.83 25.04
N LEU A 496 -25.61 1.87 24.61
CA LEU A 496 -25.08 2.91 23.74
C LEU A 496 -25.80 2.91 22.37
N THR A 497 -26.01 1.72 21.82
CA THR A 497 -26.70 1.48 20.55
C THR A 497 -28.15 1.96 20.63
N ALA A 498 -28.87 1.61 21.70
CA ALA A 498 -30.24 2.07 21.91
C ALA A 498 -30.36 3.61 21.90
N ARG A 499 -29.34 4.32 22.42
CA ARG A 499 -29.29 5.79 22.45
C ARG A 499 -28.93 6.42 21.10
N ILE A 500 -27.99 5.83 20.36
CA ILE A 500 -27.44 6.41 19.12
C ILE A 500 -28.27 6.04 17.88
N LEU A 501 -28.89 4.86 17.89
CA LEU A 501 -29.59 4.32 16.73
C LEU A 501 -30.60 5.29 16.10
N PRO A 502 -31.45 6.03 16.86
CA PRO A 502 -32.38 6.99 16.25
C PRO A 502 -31.66 8.07 15.42
N PHE A 503 -30.58 8.65 15.97
CA PHE A 503 -29.76 9.63 15.25
C PHE A 503 -29.14 9.04 13.99
N TYR A 504 -28.57 7.83 14.08
CA TYR A 504 -27.94 7.19 12.93
C TYR A 504 -28.93 6.88 11.81
N VAL A 505 -30.14 6.43 12.15
CA VAL A 505 -31.21 6.14 11.20
C VAL A 505 -31.67 7.41 10.48
N GLU A 506 -31.84 8.52 11.22
CA GLU A 506 -32.14 9.83 10.63
C GLU A 506 -31.04 10.27 9.65
N SER A 507 -29.77 10.15 10.04
CA SER A 507 -28.61 10.43 9.18
C SER A 507 -28.59 9.54 7.92
N LEU A 508 -28.91 8.26 8.04
CA LEU A 508 -28.94 7.31 6.93
C LEU A 508 -30.03 7.70 5.91
N PHE A 509 -31.23 8.01 6.38
CA PHE A 509 -32.33 8.48 5.53
C PHE A 509 -32.09 9.86 4.93
N ALA A 510 -31.38 10.75 5.62
CA ALA A 510 -31.07 12.07 5.08
C ALA A 510 -29.94 12.03 4.04
N SER A 511 -29.04 11.04 4.15
CA SER A 511 -27.91 10.85 3.23
C SER A 511 -28.30 10.14 1.93
N PHE A 512 -29.33 9.29 1.95
CA PHE A 512 -29.87 8.66 0.74
C PHE A 512 -30.93 9.58 0.08
N PRO A 513 -30.92 9.79 -1.26
CA PRO A 513 -30.08 9.13 -2.28
C PRO A 513 -28.83 9.92 -2.73
N ARG A 514 -28.46 11.01 -2.04
CA ARG A 514 -27.42 11.95 -2.51
C ARG A 514 -26.00 11.44 -2.26
N ASN A 515 -25.72 11.02 -1.03
CA ASN A 515 -24.39 10.63 -0.57
C ASN A 515 -24.23 9.10 -0.47
N LEU A 516 -25.34 8.36 -0.50
CA LEU A 516 -25.37 6.90 -0.45
C LEU A 516 -25.97 6.32 -1.73
N SER A 517 -25.31 5.30 -2.28
CA SER A 517 -25.90 4.49 -3.35
C SER A 517 -27.04 3.61 -2.82
N PRO A 518 -27.98 3.19 -3.70
CA PRO A 518 -29.02 2.23 -3.33
C PRO A 518 -28.51 0.96 -2.65
N ARG A 519 -27.35 0.45 -3.09
CA ARG A 519 -26.72 -0.73 -2.51
C ARG A 519 -26.20 -0.47 -1.10
N GLN A 520 -25.48 0.63 -0.90
CA GLN A 520 -24.95 1.02 0.42
C GLN A 520 -26.08 1.25 1.42
N PHE A 521 -27.16 1.92 1.00
CA PHE A 521 -28.33 2.14 1.85
C PHE A 521 -29.02 0.81 2.24
N ARG A 522 -29.31 -0.05 1.25
CA ARG A 522 -29.91 -1.38 1.49
C ARG A 522 -29.07 -2.22 2.45
N PHE A 523 -27.76 -2.26 2.23
CA PHE A 523 -26.83 -3.00 3.07
C PHE A 523 -26.81 -2.45 4.51
N ALA A 524 -26.65 -1.14 4.68
CA ALA A 524 -26.62 -0.51 5.99
C ALA A 524 -27.92 -0.78 6.76
N PHE A 525 -29.08 -0.62 6.12
CA PHE A 525 -30.37 -0.86 6.76
C PHE A 525 -30.58 -2.35 7.11
N LYS A 526 -30.18 -3.28 6.23
CA LYS A 526 -30.21 -4.71 6.53
C LYS A 526 -29.38 -5.04 7.78
N THR A 527 -28.21 -4.43 7.92
CA THR A 527 -27.36 -4.56 9.11
C THR A 527 -28.06 -4.00 10.36
N LEU A 528 -28.72 -2.84 10.29
CA LEU A 528 -29.50 -2.30 11.41
C LEU A 528 -30.62 -3.25 11.84
N MET A 529 -31.31 -3.86 10.88
CA MET A 529 -32.36 -4.84 11.16
C MET A 529 -31.79 -6.06 11.88
N GLN A 530 -30.63 -6.58 11.46
CA GLN A 530 -29.95 -7.67 12.15
C GLN A 530 -29.55 -7.29 13.58
N ILE A 531 -29.08 -6.06 13.81
CA ILE A 531 -28.72 -5.55 15.14
C ILE A 531 -29.96 -5.49 16.06
N CYS A 532 -31.12 -5.13 15.53
CA CYS A 532 -32.35 -4.96 16.29
C CYS A 532 -33.14 -6.27 16.49
N THR A 533 -32.69 -7.38 15.91
CA THR A 533 -33.41 -8.67 15.93
C THR A 533 -32.60 -9.77 16.62
N PRO A 534 -33.24 -10.86 17.10
CA PRO A 534 -32.52 -11.97 17.71
C PRO A 534 -31.48 -12.58 16.74
N PRO A 535 -30.29 -12.98 17.23
CA PRO A 535 -29.92 -13.21 18.62
C PRO A 535 -29.32 -12.00 19.36
N ASN A 536 -29.36 -10.79 18.79
CA ASN A 536 -28.67 -9.65 19.39
C ASN A 536 -29.33 -9.18 20.70
N PRO A 537 -28.53 -8.79 21.74
CA PRO A 537 -29.06 -8.38 23.05
C PRO A 537 -30.04 -7.18 23.00
N LEU A 538 -29.88 -6.30 22.00
CA LEU A 538 -30.77 -5.14 21.81
C LEU A 538 -32.23 -5.58 21.61
N SER A 539 -32.46 -6.67 20.89
CA SER A 539 -33.82 -7.20 20.64
C SER A 539 -34.57 -7.59 21.91
N SER A 540 -33.86 -8.00 22.96
CA SER A 540 -34.46 -8.38 24.24
C SER A 540 -34.80 -7.17 25.10
N SER A 541 -33.98 -6.11 25.04
CA SER A 541 -34.20 -4.88 25.82
C SER A 541 -35.17 -3.91 25.16
N HIS A 542 -35.16 -3.85 23.83
CA HIS A 542 -35.98 -2.95 23.03
C HIS A 542 -36.69 -3.74 21.91
N PRO A 543 -37.66 -4.61 22.26
CA PRO A 543 -38.28 -5.55 21.31
C PRO A 543 -39.03 -4.87 20.16
N LEU A 544 -39.51 -3.63 20.36
CA LEU A 544 -40.24 -2.88 19.34
C LEU A 544 -39.31 -2.18 18.33
N MET A 545 -38.01 -2.13 18.57
CA MET A 545 -37.08 -1.33 17.75
C MET A 545 -37.07 -1.77 16.28
N ALA A 546 -37.04 -3.09 16.03
CA ALA A 546 -37.05 -3.62 14.66
C ALA A 546 -38.34 -3.26 13.90
N GLU A 547 -39.49 -3.32 14.59
CA GLU A 547 -40.78 -2.95 14.01
C GLU A 547 -40.86 -1.44 13.75
N THR A 548 -40.40 -0.60 14.68
CA THR A 548 -40.31 0.85 14.48
C THR A 548 -39.45 1.22 13.26
N LEU A 549 -38.33 0.53 13.03
CA LEU A 549 -37.51 0.75 11.83
C LEU A 549 -38.28 0.42 10.54
N LEU A 550 -39.03 -0.69 10.54
CA LEU A 550 -39.88 -1.06 9.40
C LEU A 550 -41.02 -0.05 9.18
N GLU A 551 -41.66 0.44 10.24
CA GLU A 551 -42.69 1.48 10.17
C GLU A 551 -42.13 2.78 9.57
N MET A 552 -40.94 3.22 10.00
CA MET A 552 -40.26 4.38 9.42
C MET A 552 -40.01 4.19 7.92
N LEU A 553 -39.54 3.01 7.52
CA LEU A 553 -39.28 2.69 6.12
C LEU A 553 -40.58 2.67 5.31
N HIS A 554 -41.64 2.05 5.82
CA HIS A 554 -42.97 2.01 5.22
C HIS A 554 -43.53 3.42 4.98
N HIS A 555 -43.49 4.29 6.00
CA HIS A 555 -43.93 5.68 5.87
C HIS A 555 -43.11 6.46 4.85
N ARG A 556 -41.80 6.19 4.73
CA ARG A 556 -40.94 6.81 3.72
C ARG A 556 -41.28 6.31 2.32
N VAL A 557 -41.51 5.01 2.11
CA VAL A 557 -41.90 4.44 0.80
C VAL A 557 -43.15 5.13 0.24
N LEU A 558 -44.16 5.36 1.07
CA LEU A 558 -45.43 5.99 0.66
C LEU A 558 -45.26 7.44 0.17
N ASN A 559 -44.24 8.15 0.66
CA ASN A 559 -43.99 9.57 0.38
C ASN A 559 -42.78 9.81 -0.53
N ALA A 560 -42.06 8.75 -0.92
CA ALA A 560 -40.81 8.86 -1.66
C ALA A 560 -41.02 9.24 -3.14
N PRO A 561 -40.09 9.99 -3.75
CA PRO A 561 -40.11 10.27 -5.18
C PRO A 561 -40.14 9.00 -6.03
N THR A 562 -41.01 9.00 -7.05
CA THR A 562 -41.16 7.90 -8.01
C THR A 562 -40.28 8.06 -9.26
N ALA A 563 -39.60 9.20 -9.40
CA ALA A 563 -38.69 9.44 -10.51
C ALA A 563 -37.45 8.55 -10.41
N PRO A 564 -36.93 8.01 -11.54
CA PRO A 564 -35.68 7.26 -11.53
C PRO A 564 -34.52 8.08 -10.96
N LEU A 565 -33.72 7.47 -10.09
CA LEU A 565 -32.56 8.11 -9.51
C LEU A 565 -31.49 8.37 -10.57
N PRO A 566 -30.74 9.49 -10.48
CA PRO A 566 -29.58 9.69 -11.33
C PRO A 566 -28.51 8.62 -11.02
N PRO A 567 -27.60 8.32 -11.97
CA PRO A 567 -26.47 7.43 -11.71
C PRO A 567 -25.69 7.96 -10.49
N SER A 568 -25.49 7.10 -9.50
CA SER A 568 -24.93 7.49 -8.21
C SER A 568 -23.47 7.91 -8.36
N VAL A 569 -23.10 9.05 -7.78
CA VAL A 569 -21.71 9.55 -7.74
C VAL A 569 -20.81 8.63 -6.90
N ALA A 570 -21.39 7.75 -6.07
CA ALA A 570 -20.67 6.75 -5.26
C ALA A 570 -20.25 5.48 -6.04
N ILE A 571 -20.49 5.41 -7.36
CA ILE A 571 -20.04 4.29 -8.19
C ILE A 571 -18.56 4.49 -8.53
N LYS A 572 -17.68 3.81 -7.79
CA LYS A 572 -16.21 3.95 -7.90
C LYS A 572 -15.56 3.06 -8.99
N SER A 573 -16.31 2.15 -9.63
CA SER A 573 -15.76 1.16 -10.58
C SER A 573 -16.69 0.89 -11.77
N GLU A 574 -16.12 0.69 -12.97
CA GLU A 574 -16.83 0.24 -14.17
C GLU A 574 -17.51 -1.14 -13.96
N ALA A 575 -16.97 -1.97 -13.05
CA ALA A 575 -17.59 -3.24 -12.67
C ALA A 575 -18.90 -3.02 -11.89
N ASP A 576 -18.97 -1.99 -11.03
CA ASP A 576 -20.20 -1.64 -10.31
C ASP A 576 -21.23 -0.94 -11.21
N ALA A 577 -20.76 -0.15 -12.18
CA ALA A 577 -21.58 0.48 -13.20
C ALA A 577 -22.26 -0.55 -14.12
N ASN A 578 -21.55 -1.61 -14.50
CA ASN A 578 -22.08 -2.68 -15.37
C ASN A 578 -23.11 -3.59 -14.70
N ILE A 579 -23.21 -3.60 -13.36
CA ILE A 579 -24.20 -4.39 -12.60
C ILE A 579 -25.46 -3.54 -12.29
N GLN A 580 -25.52 -2.27 -12.68
CA GLN A 580 -26.72 -1.45 -12.48
C GLN A 580 -27.75 -1.75 -13.60
N GLU A 581 -28.40 -2.92 -13.51
CA GLU A 581 -29.27 -3.48 -14.55
C GLU A 581 -30.58 -2.68 -14.81
N MET A 582 -30.98 -1.74 -13.94
CA MET A 582 -32.18 -0.90 -14.15
C MET A 582 -32.11 0.40 -13.31
N PRO A 583 -32.50 1.57 -13.85
CA PRO A 583 -32.60 2.80 -13.08
C PRO A 583 -33.82 2.74 -12.15
N LEU A 584 -33.59 2.64 -10.84
CA LEU A 584 -34.64 2.55 -9.82
C LEU A 584 -34.98 3.93 -9.24
N SER A 585 -36.22 4.13 -8.81
CA SER A 585 -36.64 5.31 -8.04
C SER A 585 -36.31 5.18 -6.55
N GLU A 586 -36.36 6.29 -5.81
CA GLU A 586 -36.20 6.27 -4.35
C GLU A 586 -37.24 5.34 -3.70
N GLN A 587 -38.50 5.44 -4.13
CA GLN A 587 -39.59 4.58 -3.67
C GLN A 587 -39.28 3.08 -3.88
N ALA A 588 -38.81 2.71 -5.08
CA ALA A 588 -38.48 1.32 -5.38
C ALA A 588 -37.31 0.80 -4.52
N VAL A 589 -36.29 1.61 -4.29
CA VAL A 589 -35.14 1.22 -3.45
C VAL A 589 -35.55 1.04 -1.99
N LEU A 590 -36.37 1.93 -1.44
CA LEU A 590 -36.87 1.80 -0.07
C LEU A 590 -37.75 0.55 0.10
N LEU A 591 -38.59 0.24 -0.90
CA LEU A 591 -39.38 -0.99 -0.89
C LEU A 591 -38.49 -2.25 -0.95
N LEU A 592 -37.49 -2.26 -1.83
CA LEU A 592 -36.51 -3.36 -1.89
C LEU A 592 -35.76 -3.53 -0.57
N THR A 593 -35.43 -2.42 0.09
CA THR A 593 -34.81 -2.42 1.43
C THR A 593 -35.72 -3.06 2.47
N LEU A 594 -37.03 -2.80 2.39
CA LEU A 594 -38.02 -3.40 3.28
C LEU A 594 -38.12 -4.91 3.04
N MET A 595 -38.15 -5.34 1.77
CA MET A 595 -38.14 -6.76 1.41
C MET A 595 -36.89 -7.48 1.91
N ASP A 596 -35.70 -6.86 1.78
CA ASP A 596 -34.43 -7.42 2.26
C ASP A 596 -34.34 -7.52 3.79
N ALA A 597 -35.17 -6.78 4.52
CA ALA A 597 -35.25 -6.82 5.97
C ALA A 597 -36.09 -7.97 6.51
N LEU A 598 -37.09 -8.45 5.75
CA LEU A 598 -38.06 -9.48 6.17
C LEU A 598 -37.41 -10.77 6.69
N PRO A 599 -36.31 -11.30 6.13
CA PRO A 599 -35.66 -12.50 6.67
C PRO A 599 -35.17 -12.36 8.11
N ASN A 600 -34.88 -11.13 8.56
CA ASN A 600 -34.26 -10.90 9.86
C ASN A 600 -35.29 -10.69 10.98
N VAL A 601 -36.56 -10.40 10.68
CA VAL A 601 -37.56 -10.12 11.72
C VAL A 601 -38.05 -11.38 12.43
N THR A 602 -38.72 -11.20 13.57
CA THR A 602 -39.37 -12.29 14.30
C THR A 602 -40.60 -12.81 13.53
N MET A 603 -40.99 -14.07 13.77
CA MET A 603 -42.11 -14.69 13.06
C MET A 603 -43.43 -13.91 13.17
N SER A 604 -43.73 -13.36 14.35
CA SER A 604 -44.93 -12.56 14.58
C SER A 604 -44.95 -11.29 13.74
N VAL A 605 -43.80 -10.63 13.60
CA VAL A 605 -43.63 -9.42 12.79
C VAL A 605 -43.68 -9.79 11.30
N LEU A 606 -43.05 -10.90 10.90
CA LEU A 606 -43.05 -11.37 9.51
C LEU A 606 -44.48 -11.57 8.97
N GLU A 607 -45.37 -12.19 9.74
CA GLU A 607 -46.76 -12.41 9.29
C GLU A 607 -47.51 -11.13 8.95
N VAL A 608 -47.30 -10.06 9.73
CA VAL A 608 -47.91 -8.75 9.50
C VAL A 608 -47.25 -8.06 8.31
N TRP A 609 -45.92 -8.08 8.26
CA TRP A 609 -45.15 -7.31 7.28
C TRP A 609 -45.14 -7.92 5.88
N LEU A 610 -45.41 -9.22 5.72
CA LEU A 610 -45.64 -9.83 4.40
C LEU A 610 -46.82 -9.16 3.68
N LEU A 611 -47.91 -8.89 4.41
CA LEU A 611 -49.09 -8.22 3.86
C LEU A 611 -48.77 -6.77 3.47
N LEU A 612 -48.18 -6.01 4.39
CA LEU A 612 -47.85 -4.60 4.18
C LEU A 612 -46.85 -4.41 3.03
N ALA A 613 -45.85 -5.29 2.92
CA ALA A 613 -44.88 -5.26 1.83
C ALA A 613 -45.53 -5.53 0.47
N ALA A 614 -46.49 -6.47 0.40
CA ALA A 614 -47.25 -6.74 -0.81
C ALA A 614 -48.17 -5.57 -1.20
N ASP A 615 -48.78 -4.90 -0.22
CA ASP A 615 -49.60 -3.71 -0.48
C ASP A 615 -48.74 -2.56 -1.00
N LEU A 616 -47.56 -2.31 -0.40
CA LEU A 616 -46.60 -1.32 -0.89
C LEU A 616 -46.08 -1.63 -2.31
N LEU A 617 -45.89 -2.90 -2.66
CA LEU A 617 -45.51 -3.31 -4.02
C LEU A 617 -46.55 -2.86 -5.06
N ASN A 618 -47.82 -2.79 -4.67
CA ASN A 618 -48.88 -2.33 -5.56
C ASN A 618 -48.95 -0.81 -5.70
N VAL A 619 -48.33 -0.06 -4.80
CA VAL A 619 -48.20 1.41 -4.88
C VAL A 619 -47.20 1.84 -5.97
N VAL A 620 -46.23 1.00 -6.30
CA VAL A 620 -45.23 1.28 -7.36
C VAL A 620 -45.92 1.32 -8.74
N LYS A 621 -45.99 2.50 -9.34
CA LYS A 621 -46.71 2.73 -10.61
C LYS A 621 -45.91 2.32 -11.85
N ASP A 622 -44.58 2.43 -11.80
CA ASP A 622 -43.75 2.06 -12.93
C ASP A 622 -43.75 0.54 -13.12
N PRO A 623 -44.19 0.01 -14.28
CA PRO A 623 -44.36 -1.42 -14.47
C PRO A 623 -43.02 -2.18 -14.44
N THR A 624 -41.94 -1.56 -14.89
CA THR A 624 -40.62 -2.19 -14.93
C THR A 624 -40.00 -2.29 -13.55
N MET A 625 -40.08 -1.21 -12.75
CA MET A 625 -39.64 -1.22 -11.36
C MET A 625 -40.51 -2.15 -10.50
N LYS A 626 -41.82 -2.17 -10.74
CA LYS A 626 -42.75 -3.07 -10.05
C LYS A 626 -42.38 -4.53 -10.31
N GLU A 627 -42.10 -4.90 -11.56
CA GLU A 627 -41.71 -6.27 -11.90
C GLU A 627 -40.37 -6.65 -11.27
N TYR A 628 -39.41 -5.72 -11.24
CA TYR A 628 -38.15 -5.92 -10.53
C TYR A 628 -38.35 -6.17 -9.03
N CYS A 629 -39.22 -5.38 -8.38
CA CYS A 629 -39.57 -5.56 -6.98
C CYS A 629 -40.33 -6.86 -6.73
N LYS A 630 -41.24 -7.28 -7.63
CA LYS A 630 -41.92 -8.59 -7.56
C LYS A 630 -40.92 -9.74 -7.61
N ARG A 631 -39.97 -9.68 -8.54
CA ARG A 631 -38.90 -10.69 -8.66
C ARG A 631 -38.08 -10.76 -7.38
N ARG A 632 -37.67 -9.62 -6.81
CA ARG A 632 -36.93 -9.62 -5.55
C ARG A 632 -37.77 -10.13 -4.38
N PHE A 633 -39.06 -9.77 -4.30
CA PHE A 633 -39.97 -10.32 -3.28
C PHE A 633 -39.98 -11.84 -3.36
N TRP A 634 -40.14 -12.39 -4.57
CA TRP A 634 -40.14 -13.83 -4.82
C TRP A 634 -38.81 -14.48 -4.43
N GLU A 635 -37.67 -13.90 -4.81
CA GLU A 635 -36.34 -14.37 -4.41
C GLU A 635 -36.16 -14.40 -2.90
N VAL A 636 -36.69 -13.43 -2.15
CA VAL A 636 -36.63 -13.43 -0.68
C VAL A 636 -37.43 -14.60 -0.08
N LEU A 637 -38.54 -15.01 -0.70
CA LEU A 637 -39.35 -16.14 -0.23
C LEU A 637 -38.75 -17.51 -0.62
N GLU A 638 -38.21 -17.65 -1.83
CA GLU A 638 -37.73 -18.94 -2.38
C GLU A 638 -36.22 -19.16 -2.21
N GLY A 639 -35.42 -18.10 -2.30
CA GLY A 639 -33.96 -18.15 -2.50
C GLY A 639 -33.12 -18.62 -1.32
N GLY A 640 -33.73 -19.16 -0.27
CA GLY A 640 -33.04 -19.70 0.90
C GLY A 640 -32.55 -18.65 1.90
N GLU A 641 -32.98 -17.39 1.79
CA GLU A 641 -32.71 -16.35 2.80
C GLU A 641 -33.55 -16.53 4.08
N MET A 642 -34.68 -17.25 3.98
CA MET A 642 -35.55 -17.60 5.11
C MET A 642 -35.11 -18.93 5.75
N ASP A 643 -35.16 -19.00 7.08
CA ASP A 643 -35.03 -20.28 7.78
C ASP A 643 -36.32 -21.12 7.69
N VAL A 644 -36.27 -22.38 8.10
CA VAL A 644 -37.35 -23.36 7.91
C VAL A 644 -38.70 -22.86 8.46
N GLU A 645 -38.68 -22.24 9.65
CA GLU A 645 -39.89 -21.74 10.30
C GLU A 645 -40.47 -20.52 9.56
N ARG A 646 -39.63 -19.54 9.17
CA ARG A 646 -40.07 -18.39 8.38
C ARG A 646 -40.54 -18.80 6.98
N SER A 647 -39.88 -19.77 6.36
CA SER A 647 -40.32 -20.33 5.07
C SER A 647 -41.70 -20.95 5.17
N ALA A 648 -42.02 -21.68 6.25
CA ALA A 648 -43.35 -22.25 6.45
C ALA A 648 -44.43 -21.16 6.55
N VAL A 649 -44.14 -20.07 7.27
CA VAL A 649 -45.02 -18.89 7.35
C VAL A 649 -45.22 -18.25 5.96
N CYS A 650 -44.14 -18.06 5.20
CA CYS A 650 -44.17 -17.50 3.85
C CYS A 650 -44.99 -18.35 2.88
N VAL A 651 -44.82 -19.67 2.91
CA VAL A 651 -45.56 -20.63 2.07
C VAL A 651 -47.05 -20.63 2.43
N ALA A 652 -47.38 -20.66 3.73
CA ALA A 652 -48.76 -20.59 4.18
C ALA A 652 -49.42 -19.28 3.74
N TRP A 653 -48.72 -18.15 3.88
CA TRP A 653 -49.21 -16.85 3.44
C TRP A 653 -49.41 -16.78 1.91
N TRP A 654 -48.43 -17.26 1.14
CA TRP A 654 -48.48 -17.27 -0.33
C TRP A 654 -49.61 -18.16 -0.87
N GLY A 655 -49.79 -19.37 -0.31
CA GLY A 655 -50.73 -20.35 -0.82
C GLY A 655 -52.16 -20.23 -0.27
N THR A 656 -52.31 -19.96 1.03
CA THR A 656 -53.62 -20.06 1.70
C THR A 656 -54.17 -18.74 2.23
N LYS A 657 -53.32 -17.72 2.44
CA LYS A 657 -53.73 -16.40 2.97
C LYS A 657 -53.82 -15.31 1.87
N GLY A 658 -53.87 -15.69 0.59
CA GLY A 658 -54.07 -14.76 -0.52
C GLY A 658 -52.84 -13.94 -0.94
N GLY A 659 -51.64 -14.32 -0.47
CA GLY A 659 -50.40 -13.59 -0.77
C GLY A 659 -50.04 -13.60 -2.25
N ARG A 660 -50.27 -14.74 -2.94
CA ARG A 660 -50.03 -14.88 -4.38
C ARG A 660 -50.81 -13.86 -5.20
N GLU A 661 -52.10 -13.74 -4.94
CA GLU A 661 -53.00 -12.83 -5.69
C GLU A 661 -52.61 -11.37 -5.44
N ARG A 662 -52.26 -11.02 -4.19
CA ARG A 662 -51.84 -9.66 -3.84
C ARG A 662 -50.53 -9.25 -4.52
N VAL A 663 -49.55 -10.14 -4.63
CA VAL A 663 -48.25 -9.85 -5.25
C VAL A 663 -48.34 -9.87 -6.78
N LEU A 664 -49.04 -10.84 -7.37
CA LEU A 664 -49.10 -10.99 -8.82
C LEU A 664 -50.10 -10.03 -9.48
N SER A 665 -51.30 -9.89 -8.90
CA SER A 665 -52.45 -9.23 -9.53
C SER A 665 -52.75 -7.84 -8.96
N GLY A 666 -52.35 -7.55 -7.72
CA GLY A 666 -52.80 -6.35 -6.98
C GLY A 666 -54.27 -6.45 -6.56
N GLU A 667 -54.65 -5.91 -5.40
CA GLU A 667 -56.02 -6.07 -4.87
C GLU A 667 -57.10 -5.67 -5.90
N GLY A 668 -58.03 -6.59 -6.20
CA GLY A 668 -59.36 -6.16 -6.66
C GLY A 668 -60.17 -6.98 -7.67
N GLU A 669 -59.99 -8.29 -7.85
CA GLU A 669 -61.14 -9.15 -8.18
C GLU A 669 -61.36 -10.13 -7.03
N GLY A 670 -62.13 -9.68 -6.04
CA GLY A 670 -62.57 -10.50 -4.92
C GLY A 670 -63.52 -11.59 -5.40
N GLY A 671 -63.02 -12.82 -5.49
CA GLY A 671 -63.82 -14.03 -5.61
C GLY A 671 -63.22 -15.13 -4.74
N PRO A 672 -64.02 -15.87 -3.94
CA PRO A 672 -63.51 -16.95 -3.11
C PRO A 672 -63.15 -18.14 -4.01
N PHE A 673 -61.86 -18.37 -4.25
CA PHE A 673 -61.40 -19.58 -4.93
C PHE A 673 -61.07 -20.65 -3.88
N MET A 674 -62.07 -21.50 -3.63
CA MET A 674 -61.92 -22.77 -2.92
C MET A 674 -61.03 -23.71 -3.74
N SER A 675 -59.75 -23.80 -3.42
CA SER A 675 -58.89 -24.91 -3.89
C SER A 675 -59.18 -26.15 -3.04
N GLY A 676 -60.14 -26.96 -3.49
CA GLY A 676 -60.57 -28.17 -2.78
C GLY A 676 -61.72 -28.87 -3.48
N GLY A 677 -61.51 -29.32 -4.72
CA GLY A 677 -62.48 -30.11 -5.48
C GLY A 677 -61.80 -31.29 -6.13
N LEU A 678 -61.98 -32.46 -5.51
CA LEU A 678 -61.52 -33.78 -5.96
C LEU A 678 -61.86 -34.05 -7.44
N GLY A 679 -60.90 -34.67 -8.13
CA GLY A 679 -61.07 -35.13 -9.51
C GLY A 679 -62.30 -36.02 -9.69
N VAL A 680 -63.11 -35.66 -10.68
CA VAL A 680 -64.18 -36.53 -11.17
C VAL A 680 -63.52 -37.71 -11.87
N VAL A 681 -63.58 -38.86 -11.20
CA VAL A 681 -63.22 -40.17 -11.75
C VAL A 681 -64.24 -40.51 -12.84
N GLY A 682 -63.78 -40.53 -14.08
CA GLY A 682 -64.50 -41.13 -15.20
C GLY A 682 -64.32 -42.65 -15.22
N ARG A 683 -65.45 -43.38 -15.25
CA ARG A 683 -65.68 -44.72 -15.80
C ARG A 683 -67.17 -45.05 -15.57
N GLU A 684 -67.96 -45.62 -16.48
CA GLU A 684 -67.75 -46.16 -17.83
C GLU A 684 -69.15 -46.54 -18.40
N SER A 685 -69.23 -46.71 -19.73
CA SER A 685 -70.12 -47.65 -20.45
C SER A 685 -71.32 -47.12 -21.27
N ARG A 686 -71.10 -47.16 -22.60
CA ARG A 686 -71.95 -47.71 -23.68
C ARG A 686 -73.42 -47.27 -23.77
N LEU A 687 -73.71 -46.36 -24.71
CA LEU A 687 -74.34 -46.62 -26.01
C LEU A 687 -74.25 -45.37 -26.88
#